data_AF-A0A0V1K7Z2-F1
#
_entry.id   AF-A0A0V1K7Z2-F1
#
_cell.length_a   1.000
_cell.length_b   1.000
_cell.length_c   1.000
_cell.angle_alpha   90.00
_cell.angle_beta   90.00
_cell.angle_gamma   90.00
#
_symmetry.space_group_name_H-M   'P 1'
#
loop_
_entity.id
_entity.type
_entity.pdbx_description
1 polymer ?
#
loop_
_entity_poly.entity_id
_entity_poly.type
_entity_poly.pdbx_seq_one_letter_code
_entity_poly.pdbx_strand_id
1 'polypeptide(L)'
;LKINSFLKFVMKAMFMFLVLLIFHNILASAGGCSYNESWFENMPVDHFSFENSDTFRLRYLINTENWNSDGGPIFFYCGNEGSVEGFAENTGFMWENAKDFGAMVVFAEHRYYGQSLPFGNESSSNLGKLNSEQAMADYAVLINWLKTNITGAKNSAVITFGGSYGGMLAAWMRTKYPHLVDGAIAASAPVAQFSGMTVCSSFSDITTEVYRNASPSCALSIKRSWPIIRKWGKTAEGRLDLAKMFRLCNETEFTSKKNVTQLVNWLTDIYGTLAMVNYPYATEFLRPVPAWPVKASDEDFVCTVVGLFFFVIIHPCACICKRICFFFIFVACQFLNDTEVSETELLHRIYMTISIYTNFTGKKVCNLLENDYGDSVDGKLWDYQACTEMVMPMCNTKDSMFEKSDWNLTEFSDECFEKFKVRPRPDWAIINYGGRKLESATNVVFSNGWLDPWRGGGIVNSHFRGVAALIVEDGAHHYDLRGSNSADTASVQTVRLLELGFIRKWIKNSALRQNRPFYHVKGNAEQMSRNCPPGWNDPPPTIPISSNLTKFGSARELLRQRVVHPVEHAYPLPCVSNSSISNTEPSSSSFELNKLPPMISNKSTIPTTIFSHDDDTSGDAEIDAQQQQNSVELTDEELLNKLSICLEKCSNISSLTRENIIKRIQLLKEALEMSISSDCRMKLNQLVDYLSNERYTKAYEVHSAMMLYHFEEVHTWMVGVKALILECLKEKQC
;
A
#
# COMPACT_ATOMS: atom_id res chain seq x y z
N LEU A 1 48.39 -0.20 -42.39
CA LEU A 1 47.52 -1.40 -42.29
C LEU A 1 46.90 -1.60 -40.89
N LYS A 2 47.65 -1.47 -39.78
CA LYS A 2 47.11 -1.68 -38.41
C LYS A 2 46.11 -0.62 -37.91
N ILE A 3 46.23 0.65 -38.35
CA ILE A 3 45.31 1.74 -37.94
C ILE A 3 43.90 1.58 -38.52
N ASN A 4 43.78 1.10 -39.77
CA ASN A 4 42.48 0.86 -40.41
C ASN A 4 41.71 -0.31 -39.78
N SER A 5 42.39 -1.27 -39.16
CA SER A 5 41.73 -2.38 -38.45
C SER A 5 41.14 -1.91 -37.12
N PHE A 6 41.89 -1.10 -36.37
CA PHE A 6 41.45 -0.53 -35.10
C PHE A 6 40.27 0.43 -35.29
N LEU A 7 40.31 1.30 -36.31
CA LEU A 7 39.21 2.23 -36.58
C LEU A 7 37.91 1.50 -36.99
N LYS A 8 38.02 0.42 -37.77
CA LYS A 8 36.88 -0.43 -38.13
C LYS A 8 36.30 -1.17 -36.93
N PHE A 9 37.13 -1.59 -35.99
CA PHE A 9 36.70 -2.22 -34.73
C PHE A 9 35.94 -1.22 -33.84
N VAL A 10 36.48 -0.01 -33.66
CA VAL A 10 35.83 1.05 -32.87
C VAL A 10 34.49 1.45 -33.48
N MET A 11 34.40 1.64 -34.81
CA MET A 11 33.12 1.97 -35.45
C MET A 11 32.08 0.84 -35.34
N LYS A 12 32.49 -0.44 -35.43
CA LYS A 12 31.59 -1.57 -35.21
C LYS A 12 31.10 -1.65 -33.76
N ALA A 13 31.98 -1.40 -32.79
CA ALA A 13 31.62 -1.37 -31.38
C ALA A 13 30.64 -0.22 -31.06
N MET A 14 30.88 0.98 -31.62
CA MET A 14 29.95 2.11 -31.49
C MET A 14 28.61 1.84 -32.16
N PHE A 15 28.59 1.19 -33.33
CA PHE A 15 27.35 0.81 -33.99
C PHE A 15 26.57 -0.26 -33.21
N MET A 16 27.25 -1.28 -32.67
CA MET A 16 26.59 -2.25 -31.78
C MET A 16 26.08 -1.60 -30.50
N PHE A 17 26.81 -0.64 -29.92
CA PHE A 17 26.36 0.10 -28.74
C PHE A 17 25.14 0.98 -29.05
N LEU A 18 25.10 1.61 -30.23
CA LEU A 18 23.94 2.37 -30.69
C LEU A 18 22.74 1.45 -30.95
N VAL A 19 22.95 0.29 -31.57
CA VAL A 19 21.91 -0.71 -31.80
C VAL A 19 21.41 -1.30 -30.48
N LEU A 20 22.30 -1.58 -29.51
CA LEU A 20 21.93 -2.01 -28.17
C LEU A 20 21.17 -0.93 -27.41
N LEU A 21 21.54 0.36 -27.53
CA LEU A 21 20.78 1.47 -26.98
C LEU A 21 19.41 1.63 -27.65
N ILE A 22 19.31 1.40 -28.95
CA ILE A 22 18.03 1.42 -29.67
C ILE A 22 17.18 0.22 -29.26
N PHE A 23 17.76 -0.98 -29.13
CA PHE A 23 17.06 -2.16 -28.61
C PHE A 23 16.70 -2.01 -27.12
N HIS A 24 17.52 -1.34 -26.30
CA HIS A 24 17.17 -1.03 -24.91
C HIS A 24 16.03 -0.01 -24.85
N ASN A 25 15.99 0.99 -25.73
CA ASN A 25 14.87 1.92 -25.82
C ASN A 25 13.60 1.30 -26.47
N ILE A 26 13.75 0.28 -27.31
CA ILE A 26 12.63 -0.46 -27.92
C ILE A 26 12.07 -1.54 -26.96
N LEU A 27 12.92 -2.17 -26.12
CA LEU A 27 12.49 -3.08 -25.05
C LEU A 27 12.11 -2.35 -23.75
N ALA A 28 12.56 -1.11 -23.54
CA ALA A 28 12.07 -0.20 -22.49
C ALA A 28 10.81 0.57 -22.92
N SER A 29 10.01 0.00 -23.83
CA SER A 29 8.57 0.21 -23.77
C SER A 29 8.04 -0.57 -22.56
N ALA A 30 8.34 -0.08 -21.36
CA ALA A 30 7.62 -0.46 -20.15
C ALA A 30 6.11 -0.37 -20.44
N GLY A 31 5.33 -1.35 -20.00
CA GLY A 31 3.87 -1.35 -20.15
C GLY A 31 3.30 -0.04 -19.62
N GLY A 32 3.04 0.91 -20.52
CA GLY A 32 2.60 2.24 -20.16
C GLY A 32 1.18 2.20 -19.61
N CYS A 33 0.92 3.02 -18.61
CA CYS A 33 -0.42 3.35 -18.15
C CYS A 33 -1.18 4.02 -19.32
N SER A 34 -2.07 3.27 -20.00
CA SER A 34 -2.91 3.76 -21.10
C SER A 34 -4.32 4.01 -20.58
N TYR A 35 -4.85 5.23 -20.74
CA TYR A 35 -6.20 5.58 -20.33
C TYR A 35 -6.79 6.67 -21.22
N ASN A 36 -8.13 6.73 -21.24
CA ASN A 36 -8.86 7.88 -21.73
C ASN A 36 -9.29 8.74 -20.53
N GLU A 37 -9.12 10.05 -20.64
CA GLU A 37 -9.76 10.99 -19.72
C GLU A 37 -11.27 11.05 -20.00
N SER A 38 -12.07 11.07 -18.93
CA SER A 38 -13.52 11.15 -19.00
C SER A 38 -14.10 11.93 -17.83
N TRP A 39 -15.38 12.26 -17.94
CA TRP A 39 -16.05 13.18 -17.02
C TRP A 39 -17.45 12.68 -16.66
N PHE A 40 -17.77 12.70 -15.37
CA PHE A 40 -19.14 12.54 -14.89
C PHE A 40 -19.77 13.93 -14.74
N GLU A 41 -20.72 14.26 -15.61
CA GLU A 41 -21.21 15.63 -15.81
C GLU A 41 -22.01 16.22 -14.65
N ASN A 42 -22.75 15.38 -13.91
CA ASN A 42 -23.79 15.82 -12.98
C ASN A 42 -23.50 15.37 -11.54
N MET A 43 -22.27 15.52 -11.04
CA MET A 43 -21.92 15.15 -9.66
C MET A 43 -22.52 16.15 -8.68
N PRO A 44 -23.33 15.74 -7.69
CA PRO A 44 -23.84 16.66 -6.68
C PRO A 44 -22.70 17.36 -5.94
N VAL A 45 -22.82 18.68 -5.80
CA VAL A 45 -21.89 19.46 -4.95
C VAL A 45 -22.02 19.02 -3.49
N ASP A 46 -23.24 18.69 -3.06
CA ASP A 46 -23.55 18.24 -1.70
C ASP A 46 -24.45 17.00 -1.70
N HIS A 47 -23.92 15.87 -1.24
CA HIS A 47 -24.67 14.61 -1.07
C HIS A 47 -25.51 14.56 0.21
N PHE A 48 -25.25 15.46 1.18
CA PHE A 48 -25.81 15.39 2.53
C PHE A 48 -26.76 16.55 2.85
N SER A 49 -27.07 17.41 1.87
CA SER A 49 -28.12 18.41 1.95
C SER A 49 -28.95 18.42 0.67
N PHE A 50 -30.28 18.45 0.82
CA PHE A 50 -31.21 18.57 -0.31
C PHE A 50 -31.54 20.03 -0.65
N GLU A 51 -31.00 21.00 0.09
CA GLU A 51 -31.25 22.43 -0.16
C GLU A 51 -30.46 22.95 -1.38
N ASN A 52 -29.33 22.32 -1.68
CA ASN A 52 -28.50 22.64 -2.83
C ASN A 52 -28.68 21.56 -3.90
N SER A 53 -29.04 21.97 -5.12
CA SER A 53 -29.19 21.08 -6.28
C SER A 53 -28.09 21.29 -7.33
N ASP A 54 -27.05 22.03 -6.98
CA ASP A 54 -25.93 22.32 -7.88
C ASP A 54 -25.10 21.06 -8.11
N THR A 55 -24.58 20.95 -9.32
CA THR A 55 -23.72 19.85 -9.73
C THR A 55 -22.43 20.37 -10.33
N PHE A 56 -21.39 19.54 -10.29
CA PHE A 56 -20.11 19.79 -10.94
C PHE A 56 -19.67 18.57 -11.75
N ARG A 57 -18.67 18.76 -12.60
CA ARG A 57 -18.07 17.69 -13.39
C ARG A 57 -16.96 17.03 -12.58
N LEU A 58 -17.07 15.73 -12.32
CA LEU A 58 -16.02 14.94 -11.68
C LEU A 58 -15.18 14.24 -12.74
N ARG A 59 -13.86 14.45 -12.69
CA ARG A 59 -12.92 13.81 -13.62
C ARG A 59 -12.63 12.38 -13.21
N TYR A 60 -12.49 11.49 -14.20
CA TYR A 60 -11.96 10.15 -13.98
C TYR A 60 -11.21 9.66 -15.21
N LEU A 61 -10.23 8.79 -15.00
CA LEU A 61 -9.50 8.10 -16.06
C LEU A 61 -10.05 6.70 -16.19
N ILE A 62 -10.19 6.20 -17.42
CA ILE A 62 -10.75 4.87 -17.68
C ILE A 62 -9.98 4.13 -18.78
N ASN A 63 -9.75 2.84 -18.57
CA ASN A 63 -9.31 1.90 -19.59
C ASN A 63 -10.22 0.66 -19.58
N THR A 64 -10.73 0.31 -20.77
CA THR A 64 -11.58 -0.87 -21.00
C THR A 64 -10.95 -1.86 -21.97
N GLU A 65 -9.71 -1.67 -22.42
CA GLU A 65 -9.08 -2.49 -23.46
C GLU A 65 -8.91 -3.95 -23.03
N ASN A 66 -8.60 -4.14 -21.75
CA ASN A 66 -8.44 -5.46 -21.12
C ASN A 66 -9.71 -5.97 -20.43
N TRP A 67 -10.80 -5.20 -20.46
CA TRP A 67 -12.00 -5.53 -19.71
C TRP A 67 -12.83 -6.61 -20.42
N ASN A 68 -13.19 -7.66 -19.69
CA ASN A 68 -14.18 -8.62 -20.16
C ASN A 68 -15.58 -7.99 -20.06
N SER A 69 -16.18 -7.64 -21.20
CA SER A 69 -17.51 -7.02 -21.26
C SER A 69 -18.63 -7.93 -20.72
N ASP A 70 -18.39 -9.23 -20.50
CA ASP A 70 -19.35 -10.15 -19.90
C ASP A 70 -19.27 -10.15 -18.36
N GLY A 71 -19.17 -8.95 -17.76
CA GLY A 71 -19.18 -8.77 -16.30
C GLY A 71 -17.82 -8.91 -15.61
N GLY A 72 -16.71 -8.67 -16.33
CA GLY A 72 -15.37 -8.55 -15.74
C GLY A 72 -15.33 -7.50 -14.62
N PRO A 73 -14.41 -7.62 -13.66
CA PRO A 73 -14.36 -6.72 -12.49
C PRO A 73 -13.98 -5.28 -12.87
N ILE A 74 -14.27 -4.35 -11.96
CA ILE A 74 -13.80 -2.96 -12.01
C ILE A 74 -12.73 -2.80 -10.93
N PHE A 75 -11.52 -2.44 -11.33
CA PHE A 75 -10.46 -1.96 -10.46
C PHE A 75 -10.60 -0.44 -10.35
N PHE A 76 -10.97 0.04 -9.18
CA PHE A 76 -11.33 1.43 -8.93
C PHE A 76 -10.35 2.08 -7.96
N TYR A 77 -9.52 3.01 -8.43
CA TYR A 77 -8.65 3.79 -7.55
C TYR A 77 -9.44 4.95 -6.94
N CYS A 78 -9.44 5.01 -5.61
CA CYS A 78 -9.97 6.14 -4.85
C CYS A 78 -8.91 7.24 -4.83
N GLY A 79 -9.00 8.19 -5.77
CA GLY A 79 -8.09 9.33 -5.83
C GLY A 79 -8.05 10.10 -4.52
N ASN A 80 -6.94 10.79 -4.27
CA ASN A 80 -6.67 11.41 -2.98
C ASN A 80 -6.15 12.84 -3.17
N GLU A 81 -5.22 13.30 -2.34
CA GLU A 81 -4.79 14.69 -2.20
C GLU A 81 -3.91 15.23 -3.34
N GLY A 82 -4.33 15.03 -4.60
CA GLY A 82 -3.62 15.53 -5.77
C GLY A 82 -4.29 15.20 -7.10
N SER A 83 -3.62 15.59 -8.19
CA SER A 83 -4.07 15.28 -9.56
C SER A 83 -4.09 13.77 -9.82
N VAL A 84 -5.17 13.28 -10.43
CA VAL A 84 -5.39 11.84 -10.61
C VAL A 84 -4.36 11.13 -11.49
N GLU A 85 -3.74 11.85 -12.45
CA GLU A 85 -2.74 11.31 -13.37
C GLU A 85 -1.48 10.85 -12.64
N GLY A 86 -1.03 11.61 -11.63
CA GLY A 86 0.15 11.25 -10.85
C GLY A 86 -0.05 9.91 -10.13
N PHE A 87 -1.27 9.63 -9.66
CA PHE A 87 -1.62 8.35 -9.06
C PHE A 87 -1.73 7.23 -10.11
N ALA A 88 -2.31 7.51 -11.27
CA ALA A 88 -2.40 6.56 -12.38
C ALA A 88 -1.01 6.11 -12.85
N GLU A 89 -0.08 7.05 -13.04
CA GLU A 89 1.30 6.81 -13.48
C GLU A 89 2.13 6.03 -12.45
N ASN A 90 1.83 6.18 -11.16
CA ASN A 90 2.58 5.53 -10.07
C ASN A 90 1.91 4.27 -9.51
N THR A 91 0.72 3.89 -9.98
CA THR A 91 -0.03 2.71 -9.53
C THR A 91 -0.02 1.60 -10.60
N GLY A 92 1.18 1.23 -11.04
CA GLY A 92 1.41 0.20 -12.07
C GLY A 92 0.74 -1.15 -11.76
N PHE A 93 0.62 -1.50 -10.47
CA PHE A 93 0.01 -2.76 -10.03
C PHE A 93 -1.40 -2.98 -10.60
N MET A 94 -2.22 -1.93 -10.70
CA MET A 94 -3.57 -2.06 -11.27
C MET A 94 -3.52 -2.32 -12.79
N TRP A 95 -2.67 -1.60 -13.51
CA TRP A 95 -2.56 -1.69 -14.97
C TRP A 95 -2.01 -3.03 -15.43
N GLU A 96 -0.94 -3.50 -14.79
CA GLU A 96 -0.26 -4.76 -15.12
C GLU A 96 -1.18 -5.98 -14.92
N ASN A 97 -2.04 -5.92 -13.89
CA ASN A 97 -2.93 -7.02 -13.55
C ASN A 97 -4.31 -6.92 -14.21
N ALA A 98 -4.62 -5.83 -14.91
CA ALA A 98 -5.93 -5.66 -15.54
C ALA A 98 -6.25 -6.78 -16.54
N LYS A 99 -5.27 -7.16 -17.37
CA LYS A 99 -5.41 -8.23 -18.38
C LYS A 99 -5.74 -9.58 -17.76
N ASP A 100 -5.00 -9.99 -16.73
CA ASP A 100 -5.16 -11.29 -16.08
C ASP A 100 -6.52 -11.45 -15.38
N PHE A 101 -7.10 -10.34 -14.96
CA PHE A 101 -8.41 -10.32 -14.30
C PHE A 101 -9.56 -10.01 -15.26
N GLY A 102 -9.27 -9.67 -16.52
CA GLY A 102 -10.26 -9.12 -17.44
C GLY A 102 -10.91 -7.85 -16.89
N ALA A 103 -10.13 -7.00 -16.21
CA ALA A 103 -10.62 -5.87 -15.43
C ALA A 103 -10.70 -4.57 -16.22
N MET A 104 -11.73 -3.78 -15.94
CA MET A 104 -11.78 -2.37 -16.27
C MET A 104 -11.00 -1.60 -15.22
N VAL A 105 -10.15 -0.67 -15.64
CA VAL A 105 -9.38 0.17 -14.72
C VAL A 105 -9.97 1.57 -14.71
N VAL A 106 -10.29 2.08 -13.53
CA VAL A 106 -10.85 3.42 -13.31
C VAL A 106 -10.06 4.12 -12.22
N PHE A 107 -9.59 5.34 -12.49
CA PHE A 107 -9.04 6.24 -11.47
C PHE A 107 -9.96 7.43 -11.34
N ALA A 108 -10.66 7.56 -10.21
CA ALA A 108 -11.55 8.68 -9.95
C ALA A 108 -10.80 9.79 -9.23
N GLU A 109 -10.84 11.01 -9.76
CA GLU A 109 -10.23 12.17 -9.09
C GLU A 109 -11.01 12.54 -7.83
N HIS A 110 -10.31 13.01 -6.81
CA HIS A 110 -10.94 13.50 -5.60
C HIS A 110 -11.51 14.91 -5.83
N ARG A 111 -12.71 15.18 -5.30
CA ARG A 111 -13.28 16.54 -5.34
C ARG A 111 -12.29 17.56 -4.77
N TYR A 112 -12.28 18.77 -5.33
CA TYR A 112 -11.35 19.88 -5.08
C TYR A 112 -9.92 19.71 -5.62
N TYR A 113 -9.46 18.49 -5.91
CA TYR A 113 -8.11 18.28 -6.42
C TYR A 113 -8.10 18.21 -7.95
N GLY A 114 -6.94 18.50 -8.53
CA GLY A 114 -6.75 18.49 -9.98
C GLY A 114 -7.74 19.40 -10.70
N GLN A 115 -8.61 18.82 -11.52
CA GLN A 115 -9.59 19.55 -12.31
C GLN A 115 -11.04 19.33 -11.82
N SER A 116 -11.23 18.58 -10.74
CA SER A 116 -12.55 18.22 -10.19
C SER A 116 -13.03 19.23 -9.16
N LEU A 117 -13.34 20.44 -9.63
CA LEU A 117 -13.58 21.61 -8.78
C LEU A 117 -15.09 21.92 -8.61
N PRO A 118 -15.71 21.69 -7.44
CA PRO A 118 -17.16 21.85 -7.25
C PRO A 118 -17.71 23.25 -7.54
N PHE A 119 -16.87 24.28 -7.36
CA PHE A 119 -17.21 25.68 -7.61
C PHE A 119 -16.28 26.30 -8.67
N GLY A 120 -15.66 25.50 -9.52
CA GLY A 120 -14.64 25.96 -10.49
C GLY A 120 -13.50 26.71 -9.78
N ASN A 121 -13.12 27.87 -10.32
CA ASN A 121 -12.05 28.71 -9.76
C ASN A 121 -12.31 29.19 -8.33
N GLU A 122 -13.57 29.23 -7.89
CA GLU A 122 -13.96 29.66 -6.54
C GLU A 122 -13.88 28.53 -5.50
N SER A 123 -13.49 27.31 -5.90
CA SER A 123 -13.42 26.17 -4.98
C SER A 123 -12.42 26.38 -3.85
N SER A 124 -11.30 27.06 -4.11
CA SER A 124 -10.30 27.40 -3.09
C SER A 124 -10.84 28.34 -2.00
N SER A 125 -11.87 29.13 -2.31
CA SER A 125 -12.55 30.01 -1.36
C SER A 125 -13.78 29.36 -0.70
N ASN A 126 -14.25 28.22 -1.22
CA ASN A 126 -15.48 27.55 -0.80
C ASN A 126 -15.20 26.10 -0.37
N LEU A 127 -14.42 25.91 0.68
CA LEU A 127 -13.94 24.59 1.12
C LEU A 127 -14.95 23.76 1.91
N GLY A 128 -16.16 24.28 2.14
CA GLY A 128 -17.17 23.63 3.00
C GLY A 128 -17.62 22.24 2.54
N LYS A 129 -17.40 21.87 1.27
CA LYS A 129 -17.73 20.54 0.72
C LYS A 129 -16.50 19.65 0.49
N LEU A 130 -15.32 20.05 0.97
CA LEU A 130 -14.10 19.26 0.98
C LEU A 130 -14.07 18.41 2.25
N ASN A 131 -14.53 17.17 2.16
CA ASN A 131 -14.41 16.16 3.21
C ASN A 131 -14.52 14.74 2.63
N SER A 132 -14.09 13.77 3.43
CA SER A 132 -14.01 12.36 3.08
C SER A 132 -15.37 11.72 2.82
N GLU A 133 -16.43 12.08 3.55
CA GLU A 133 -17.77 11.53 3.33
C GLU A 133 -18.32 11.92 1.96
N GLN A 134 -18.12 13.19 1.58
CA GLN A 134 -18.55 13.71 0.29
C GLN A 134 -17.77 13.09 -0.87
N ALA A 135 -16.45 12.94 -0.73
CA ALA A 135 -15.63 12.26 -1.73
C ALA A 135 -16.00 10.77 -1.89
N MET A 136 -16.27 10.05 -0.80
CA MET A 136 -16.74 8.67 -0.88
C MET A 136 -18.13 8.56 -1.51
N ALA A 137 -19.02 9.53 -1.25
CA ALA A 137 -20.32 9.58 -1.92
C ALA A 137 -20.17 9.85 -3.44
N ASP A 138 -19.21 10.68 -3.86
CA ASP A 138 -18.86 10.85 -5.29
C ASP A 138 -18.47 9.52 -5.92
N TYR A 139 -17.57 8.77 -5.27
CA TYR A 139 -17.15 7.46 -5.78
C TYR A 139 -18.31 6.46 -5.83
N ALA A 140 -19.18 6.44 -4.83
CA ALA A 140 -20.36 5.59 -4.82
C ALA A 140 -21.31 5.90 -6.00
N VAL A 141 -21.57 7.19 -6.27
CA VAL A 141 -22.39 7.64 -7.41
C VAL A 141 -21.72 7.29 -8.74
N LEU A 142 -20.42 7.55 -8.88
CA LEU A 142 -19.66 7.24 -10.09
C LEU A 142 -19.64 5.72 -10.38
N ILE A 143 -19.35 4.89 -9.37
CA ILE A 143 -19.38 3.42 -9.50
C ILE A 143 -20.76 2.96 -9.97
N ASN A 144 -21.83 3.45 -9.33
CA ASN A 144 -23.20 3.07 -9.71
C ASN A 144 -23.53 3.50 -11.15
N TRP A 145 -23.09 4.69 -11.56
CA TRP A 145 -23.27 5.17 -12.92
C TRP A 145 -22.50 4.33 -13.94
N LEU A 146 -21.22 4.02 -13.68
CA LEU A 146 -20.40 3.17 -14.55
C LEU A 146 -21.07 1.81 -14.76
N LYS A 147 -21.53 1.17 -13.68
CA LYS A 147 -22.24 -0.12 -13.74
C LYS A 147 -23.56 -0.05 -14.51
N THR A 148 -24.22 1.11 -14.52
CA THR A 148 -25.51 1.30 -15.20
C THR A 148 -25.33 1.65 -16.67
N ASN A 149 -24.35 2.48 -16.99
CA ASN A 149 -24.18 3.08 -18.32
C ASN A 149 -23.22 2.32 -19.22
N ILE A 150 -22.28 1.56 -18.66
CA ILE A 150 -21.39 0.70 -19.45
C ILE A 150 -22.06 -0.67 -19.63
N THR A 151 -22.41 -1.00 -20.87
CA THR A 151 -22.99 -2.29 -21.23
C THR A 151 -22.11 -3.43 -20.73
N GLY A 152 -22.68 -4.35 -19.93
CA GLY A 152 -21.95 -5.47 -19.33
C GLY A 152 -21.48 -5.24 -17.88
N ALA A 153 -21.38 -3.98 -17.43
CA ALA A 153 -20.81 -3.65 -16.12
C ALA A 153 -21.76 -3.81 -14.93
N LYS A 154 -23.07 -4.01 -15.19
CA LYS A 154 -24.13 -4.08 -14.16
C LYS A 154 -23.79 -5.05 -13.01
N ASN A 155 -23.20 -6.18 -13.37
CA ASN A 155 -22.86 -7.28 -12.46
C ASN A 155 -21.36 -7.35 -12.15
N SER A 156 -20.55 -6.40 -12.62
CA SER A 156 -19.12 -6.37 -12.33
C SER A 156 -18.86 -6.27 -10.83
N ALA A 157 -17.96 -7.11 -10.33
CA ALA A 157 -17.39 -6.96 -9.00
C ALA A 157 -16.54 -5.70 -8.96
N VAL A 158 -16.54 -4.96 -7.85
CA VAL A 158 -15.75 -3.71 -7.72
C VAL A 158 -14.71 -3.87 -6.62
N ILE A 159 -13.44 -3.71 -6.97
CA ILE A 159 -12.33 -3.73 -6.01
C ILE A 159 -11.75 -2.32 -5.94
N THR A 160 -11.75 -1.73 -4.74
CA THR A 160 -11.18 -0.39 -4.53
C THR A 160 -9.70 -0.47 -4.17
N PHE A 161 -8.92 0.45 -4.70
CA PHE A 161 -7.48 0.58 -4.46
C PHE A 161 -7.16 1.99 -3.99
N GLY A 162 -6.12 2.14 -3.20
CA GLY A 162 -5.56 3.45 -2.89
C GLY A 162 -4.31 3.37 -2.02
N GLY A 163 -3.42 4.34 -2.20
CA GLY A 163 -2.25 4.56 -1.37
C GLY A 163 -2.47 5.72 -0.40
N SER A 164 -1.84 5.74 0.77
CA SER A 164 -1.94 6.87 1.71
C SER A 164 -3.40 7.15 2.13
N TYR A 165 -3.85 8.40 2.07
CA TYR A 165 -5.25 8.79 2.23
C TYR A 165 -6.19 8.11 1.21
N GLY A 166 -5.74 7.87 -0.02
CA GLY A 166 -6.48 7.05 -0.99
C GLY A 166 -6.72 5.63 -0.47
N GLY A 167 -5.77 5.06 0.27
CA GLY A 167 -5.93 3.78 0.94
C GLY A 167 -6.92 3.83 2.10
N MET A 168 -6.96 4.95 2.84
CA MET A 168 -7.99 5.21 3.85
C MET A 168 -9.38 5.24 3.19
N LEU A 169 -9.52 5.99 2.10
CA LEU A 169 -10.75 6.06 1.29
C LEU A 169 -11.15 4.69 0.75
N ALA A 170 -10.23 3.89 0.22
CA ALA A 170 -10.53 2.54 -0.27
C ALA A 170 -11.06 1.61 0.84
N ALA A 171 -10.42 1.61 2.03
CA ALA A 171 -10.88 0.84 3.18
C ALA A 171 -12.26 1.32 3.67
N TRP A 172 -12.47 2.63 3.73
CA TRP A 172 -13.73 3.23 4.17
C TRP A 172 -14.85 3.02 3.15
N MET A 173 -14.56 3.03 1.85
CA MET A 173 -15.49 2.67 0.79
C MET A 173 -16.00 1.24 0.97
N ARG A 174 -15.12 0.28 1.21
CA ARG A 174 -15.54 -1.10 1.50
C ARG A 174 -16.34 -1.21 2.81
N THR A 175 -16.03 -0.40 3.81
CA THR A 175 -16.71 -0.42 5.11
C THR A 175 -18.10 0.23 5.06
N LYS A 176 -18.25 1.36 4.36
CA LYS A 176 -19.48 2.16 4.30
C LYS A 176 -20.39 1.77 3.13
N TYR A 177 -19.82 1.33 2.02
CA TYR A 177 -20.53 0.94 0.80
C TYR A 177 -20.23 -0.53 0.40
N PRO A 178 -20.35 -1.53 1.31
CA PRO A 178 -20.03 -2.94 1.01
C PRO A 178 -20.97 -3.59 -0.02
N HIS A 179 -22.08 -2.91 -0.36
CA HIS A 179 -23.03 -3.31 -1.41
C HIS A 179 -22.58 -2.86 -2.81
N LEU A 180 -21.68 -1.87 -2.91
CA LEU A 180 -21.07 -1.42 -4.17
C LEU A 180 -19.66 -1.98 -4.36
N VAL A 181 -18.88 -2.05 -3.28
CA VAL A 181 -17.47 -2.44 -3.28
C VAL A 181 -17.31 -3.82 -2.68
N ASP A 182 -16.77 -4.79 -3.43
CA ASP A 182 -16.62 -6.19 -3.03
C ASP A 182 -15.36 -6.49 -2.20
N GLY A 183 -14.32 -5.66 -2.32
CA GLY A 183 -13.09 -5.72 -1.54
C GLY A 183 -12.22 -4.49 -1.72
N ALA A 184 -11.22 -4.30 -0.85
CA ALA A 184 -10.33 -3.15 -0.88
C ALA A 184 -8.87 -3.52 -0.63
N ILE A 185 -7.96 -2.94 -1.42
CA ILE A 185 -6.52 -2.88 -1.17
C ILE A 185 -6.20 -1.47 -0.65
N ALA A 186 -5.88 -1.37 0.63
CA ALA A 186 -5.60 -0.14 1.35
C ALA A 186 -4.09 -0.07 1.69
N ALA A 187 -3.30 0.45 0.76
CA ALA A 187 -1.84 0.43 0.84
C ALA A 187 -1.30 1.65 1.60
N SER A 188 -0.42 1.40 2.58
CA SER A 188 0.13 2.40 3.50
C SER A 188 -0.94 3.37 4.04
N ALA A 189 -2.10 2.84 4.42
CA ALA A 189 -3.25 3.63 4.86
C ALA A 189 -3.21 3.88 6.38
N PRO A 190 -2.94 5.11 6.86
CA PRO A 190 -2.80 5.41 8.28
C PRO A 190 -4.17 5.59 8.99
N VAL A 191 -5.09 4.63 8.83
CA VAL A 191 -6.47 4.68 9.36
C VAL A 191 -6.58 4.81 10.88
N ALA A 192 -5.48 4.59 11.61
CA ALA A 192 -5.39 4.71 13.06
C ALA A 192 -4.49 5.90 13.52
N GLN A 193 -4.04 6.79 12.63
CA GLN A 193 -3.26 7.98 12.99
C GLN A 193 -4.14 9.10 13.59
N PHE A 194 -4.96 8.78 14.59
CA PHE A 194 -5.87 9.73 15.23
C PHE A 194 -5.69 9.73 16.76
N SER A 195 -6.28 10.73 17.41
CA SER A 195 -6.21 10.93 18.86
C SER A 195 -6.59 9.66 19.63
N GLY A 196 -5.74 9.27 20.59
CA GLY A 196 -5.99 8.09 21.43
C GLY A 196 -5.78 6.73 20.74
N MET A 197 -5.36 6.71 19.47
CA MET A 197 -5.06 5.47 18.75
C MET A 197 -3.55 5.27 18.60
N THR A 198 -2.85 6.16 17.92
CA THR A 198 -1.40 6.04 17.71
C THR A 198 -0.65 7.05 18.56
N VAL A 199 0.50 6.64 19.10
CA VAL A 199 1.41 7.54 19.82
C VAL A 199 1.89 8.61 18.84
N CYS A 200 1.77 9.90 19.21
CA CYS A 200 2.08 11.01 18.30
C CYS A 200 3.52 10.99 17.76
N SER A 201 4.46 10.34 18.46
CA SER A 201 5.86 10.25 18.05
C SER A 201 6.15 9.18 17.02
N SER A 202 5.20 8.28 16.75
CA SER A 202 5.44 7.07 15.97
C SER A 202 6.06 7.37 14.60
N PHE A 203 5.56 8.37 13.88
CA PHE A 203 6.12 8.81 12.60
C PHE A 203 7.60 9.21 12.73
N SER A 204 7.90 10.06 13.72
CA SER A 204 9.26 10.57 13.95
C SER A 204 10.23 9.49 14.42
N ASP A 205 9.75 8.55 15.23
CA ASP A 205 10.54 7.44 15.79
C ASP A 205 10.90 6.45 14.68
N ILE A 206 9.94 6.11 13.81
CA ILE A 206 10.15 5.24 12.65
C ILE A 206 11.08 5.92 11.63
N THR A 207 10.86 7.20 11.34
CA THR A 207 11.77 7.96 10.45
C THR A 207 13.20 7.93 11.02
N THR A 208 13.35 8.15 12.33
CA THR A 208 14.65 8.06 12.99
C THR A 208 15.26 6.65 12.87
N GLU A 209 14.45 5.60 12.99
CA GLU A 209 14.87 4.20 12.81
C GLU A 209 15.42 3.95 11.40
N VAL A 210 14.75 4.43 10.36
CA VAL A 210 15.21 4.27 8.95
C VAL A 210 16.62 4.85 8.78
N TYR A 211 16.87 6.06 9.25
CA TYR A 211 18.19 6.69 9.17
C TYR A 211 19.23 6.03 10.08
N ARG A 212 18.84 5.60 11.28
CA ARG A 212 19.73 4.92 12.23
C ARG A 212 20.16 3.54 11.72
N ASN A 213 19.25 2.80 11.10
CA ASN A 213 19.51 1.49 10.53
C ASN A 213 20.36 1.60 9.25
N ALA A 214 20.21 2.68 8.48
CA ALA A 214 21.10 2.97 7.36
C ALA A 214 22.53 3.26 7.84
N SER A 215 22.70 4.05 8.90
CA SER A 215 24.00 4.24 9.56
C SER A 215 23.78 4.89 10.94
N PRO A 216 24.30 4.31 12.04
CA PRO A 216 24.11 4.87 13.38
C PRO A 216 24.57 6.33 13.52
N SER A 217 25.65 6.71 12.82
CA SER A 217 26.17 8.08 12.82
C SER A 217 25.31 9.05 12.00
N CYS A 218 24.51 8.55 11.06
CA CYS A 218 23.64 9.38 10.21
C CYS A 218 22.57 10.10 11.04
N ALA A 219 21.76 9.34 11.78
CA ALA A 219 20.73 9.90 12.66
C ALA A 219 21.33 10.82 13.76
N LEU A 220 22.51 10.46 14.29
CA LEU A 220 23.22 11.28 15.27
C LEU A 220 23.71 12.62 14.69
N SER A 221 24.21 12.62 13.47
CA SER A 221 24.67 13.82 12.77
C SER A 221 23.50 14.77 12.47
N ILE A 222 22.37 14.24 12.02
CA ILE A 222 21.12 15.01 11.85
C ILE A 222 20.72 15.65 13.18
N LYS A 223 20.65 14.86 14.25
CA LYS A 223 20.30 15.34 15.60
C LYS A 223 21.22 16.46 16.10
N ARG A 224 22.53 16.36 15.82
CA ARG A 224 23.51 17.38 16.21
C ARG A 224 23.41 18.67 15.39
N SER A 225 22.84 18.62 14.19
CA SER A 225 22.72 19.79 13.32
C SER A 225 21.74 20.84 13.87
N TRP A 226 20.66 20.42 14.54
CA TRP A 226 19.61 21.31 15.03
C TRP A 226 20.09 22.41 15.98
N PRO A 227 20.79 22.11 17.10
CA PRO A 227 21.30 23.16 17.98
C PRO A 227 22.29 24.10 17.28
N ILE A 228 23.03 23.63 16.27
CA ILE A 228 23.95 24.45 15.46
C ILE A 228 23.17 25.40 14.57
N ILE A 229 22.15 24.91 13.84
CA ILE A 229 21.25 25.73 13.02
C ILE A 229 20.58 26.80 13.89
N ARG A 230 20.04 26.43 15.07
CA ARG A 230 19.45 27.38 16.01
C ARG A 230 20.46 28.39 16.54
N LYS A 231 21.70 27.99 16.80
CA LYS A 231 22.79 28.88 17.25
C LYS A 231 23.12 29.92 16.17
N TRP A 232 23.35 29.51 14.93
CA TRP A 232 23.64 30.40 13.81
C TRP A 232 22.45 31.31 13.50
N GLY A 233 21.22 30.80 13.63
CA GLY A 233 19.99 31.55 13.39
C GLY A 233 19.74 32.76 14.33
N LYS A 234 20.47 32.88 15.45
CA LYS A 234 20.29 33.97 16.42
C LYS A 234 20.74 35.34 15.88
N THR A 235 21.74 35.38 15.00
CA THR A 235 22.28 36.64 14.43
C THR A 235 21.85 36.80 12.97
N ALA A 236 21.85 38.04 12.47
CA ALA A 236 21.53 38.28 11.06
C ALA A 236 22.60 37.70 10.14
N GLU A 237 23.87 37.82 10.55
CA GLU A 237 25.02 37.26 9.85
C GLU A 237 24.92 35.73 9.75
N GLY A 238 24.61 35.04 10.86
CA GLY A 238 24.47 33.59 10.84
C GLY A 238 23.25 33.10 10.05
N ARG A 239 22.16 33.88 9.99
CA ARG A 239 21.03 33.59 9.08
C ARG A 239 21.42 33.76 7.61
N LEU A 240 22.24 34.76 7.28
CA LEU A 240 22.78 34.91 5.93
C LEU A 240 23.70 33.74 5.56
N ASP A 241 24.54 33.30 6.48
CA ASP A 241 25.42 32.14 6.27
C ASP A 241 24.62 30.85 6.08
N LEU A 242 23.54 30.65 6.85
CA LEU A 242 22.60 29.55 6.65
C LEU A 242 21.90 29.65 5.28
N ALA A 243 21.44 30.83 4.88
CA ALA A 243 20.79 31.02 3.58
C ALA A 243 21.71 30.60 2.42
N LYS A 244 22.99 30.98 2.50
CA LYS A 244 24.01 30.59 1.53
C LYS A 244 24.34 29.10 1.59
N MET A 245 24.52 28.56 2.80
CA MET A 245 24.83 27.14 3.03
C MET A 245 23.77 26.23 2.40
N PHE A 246 22.49 26.56 2.58
CA PHE A 246 21.36 25.80 2.06
C PHE A 246 20.89 26.23 0.65
N ARG A 247 21.60 27.18 0.04
CA ARG A 247 21.30 27.79 -1.26
C ARG A 247 19.86 28.28 -1.40
N LEU A 248 19.37 29.06 -0.44
CA LEU A 248 18.00 29.54 -0.44
C LEU A 248 17.77 30.61 -1.53
N CYS A 249 16.60 30.62 -2.17
CA CYS A 249 16.29 31.60 -3.21
C CYS A 249 16.08 33.03 -2.65
N ASN A 250 15.40 33.14 -1.51
CA ASN A 250 15.06 34.43 -0.88
C ASN A 250 16.01 34.75 0.28
N GLU A 251 17.30 34.90 0.00
CA GLU A 251 18.33 35.14 1.04
C GLU A 251 17.99 36.35 1.93
N THR A 252 17.64 37.49 1.31
CA THR A 252 17.36 38.75 2.03
C THR A 252 16.14 38.64 2.93
N GLU A 253 15.07 38.00 2.45
CA GLU A 253 13.85 37.77 3.22
C GLU A 253 14.15 36.86 4.41
N PHE A 254 14.87 35.75 4.19
CA PHE A 254 15.25 34.82 5.25
C PHE A 254 16.14 35.47 6.32
N THR A 255 17.15 36.26 5.91
CA THR A 255 18.01 37.01 6.82
C THR A 255 17.24 38.00 7.69
N SER A 256 16.16 38.60 7.16
CA SER A 256 15.30 39.54 7.88
C SER A 256 14.39 38.89 8.94
N LYS A 257 14.16 37.57 8.87
CA LYS A 257 13.32 36.86 9.86
C LYS A 257 13.96 36.90 11.24
N LYS A 258 13.14 36.74 12.28
CA LYS A 258 13.59 36.71 13.69
C LYS A 258 14.09 35.34 14.15
N ASN A 259 13.73 34.27 13.45
CA ASN A 259 14.10 32.90 13.78
C ASN A 259 14.30 32.07 12.49
N VAL A 260 14.72 30.82 12.66
CA VAL A 260 14.99 29.87 11.58
C VAL A 260 14.01 28.68 11.59
N THR A 261 12.83 28.84 12.21
CA THR A 261 11.87 27.74 12.36
C THR A 261 11.39 27.21 11.01
N GLN A 262 11.22 28.09 10.01
CA GLN A 262 10.85 27.67 8.65
C GLN A 262 11.91 26.73 8.02
N LEU A 263 13.20 27.01 8.22
CA LEU A 263 14.28 26.14 7.75
C LEU A 263 14.27 24.79 8.48
N VAL A 264 14.03 24.79 9.80
CA VAL A 264 13.96 23.55 10.59
C VAL A 264 12.78 22.67 10.18
N ASN A 265 11.60 23.26 9.99
CA ASN A 265 10.41 22.53 9.52
C ASN A 265 10.66 21.95 8.13
N TRP A 266 11.20 22.76 7.21
CA TRP A 266 11.55 22.31 5.86
C TRP A 266 12.52 21.13 5.84
N LEU A 267 13.58 21.18 6.65
CA LEU A 267 14.52 20.05 6.77
C LEU A 267 13.85 18.82 7.39
N THR A 268 12.99 19.00 8.39
CA THR A 268 12.24 17.92 9.04
C THR A 268 11.36 17.20 8.03
N ASP A 269 10.63 17.96 7.20
CA ASP A 269 9.76 17.42 6.15
C ASP A 269 10.58 16.60 5.14
N ILE A 270 11.71 17.13 4.66
CA ILE A 270 12.58 16.42 3.70
C ILE A 270 13.05 15.07 4.24
N TYR A 271 13.42 14.97 5.52
CA TYR A 271 13.83 13.70 6.11
C TYR A 271 12.66 12.70 6.21
N GLY A 272 11.46 13.18 6.55
CA GLY A 272 10.25 12.35 6.52
C GLY A 272 9.96 11.82 5.11
N THR A 273 10.01 12.71 4.12
CA THR A 273 9.75 12.36 2.71
C THR A 273 10.79 11.37 2.18
N LEU A 274 12.07 11.60 2.42
CA LEU A 274 13.13 10.68 2.00
C LEU A 274 12.94 9.27 2.58
N ALA A 275 12.44 9.14 3.80
CA ALA A 275 12.06 7.84 4.36
C ALA A 275 10.84 7.23 3.64
N MET A 276 9.82 8.04 3.33
CA MET A 276 8.64 7.59 2.57
C MET A 276 8.98 7.11 1.15
N VAL A 277 9.93 7.77 0.46
CA VAL A 277 10.32 7.42 -0.92
C VAL A 277 11.59 6.56 -0.99
N ASN A 278 11.90 5.82 0.08
CA ASN A 278 13.11 4.99 0.17
C ASN A 278 13.01 3.68 -0.64
N TYR A 279 12.73 3.77 -1.94
CA TYR A 279 12.53 2.63 -2.85
C TYR A 279 13.85 2.07 -3.40
N PRO A 280 13.91 0.78 -3.83
CA PRO A 280 15.13 0.16 -4.37
C PRO A 280 15.53 0.58 -5.79
N TYR A 281 14.78 1.48 -6.41
CA TYR A 281 15.05 2.01 -7.74
C TYR A 281 14.72 3.50 -7.80
N ALA A 282 15.24 4.18 -8.82
CA ALA A 282 14.96 5.60 -9.03
C ALA A 282 13.47 5.84 -9.29
N THR A 283 12.90 6.88 -8.68
CA THR A 283 11.47 7.21 -8.81
C THR A 283 11.26 8.70 -9.00
N GLU A 284 10.11 9.06 -9.58
CA GLU A 284 9.68 10.45 -9.81
C GLU A 284 8.30 10.73 -9.19
N PHE A 285 7.97 10.08 -8.06
CA PHE A 285 6.63 10.19 -7.46
C PHE A 285 6.35 11.59 -6.90
N LEU A 286 7.10 12.02 -5.89
CA LEU A 286 7.03 13.40 -5.38
C LEU A 286 8.05 14.29 -6.08
N ARG A 287 9.28 13.78 -6.20
CA ARG A 287 10.40 14.38 -6.94
C ARG A 287 11.31 13.27 -7.46
N PRO A 288 12.14 13.54 -8.49
CA PRO A 288 13.18 12.62 -8.91
C PRO A 288 14.18 12.33 -7.79
N VAL A 289 14.26 11.08 -7.37
CA VAL A 289 15.21 10.58 -6.35
C VAL A 289 15.92 9.31 -6.85
N PRO A 290 17.16 9.04 -6.40
CA PRO A 290 17.87 7.82 -6.78
C PRO A 290 17.24 6.58 -6.12
N ALA A 291 17.73 5.41 -6.52
CA ALA A 291 17.54 4.18 -5.76
C ALA A 291 18.10 4.31 -4.35
N TRP A 292 17.37 3.80 -3.36
CA TRP A 292 17.71 3.78 -1.94
C TRP A 292 18.22 5.14 -1.43
N PRO A 293 17.41 6.21 -1.50
CA PRO A 293 17.86 7.56 -1.18
C PRO A 293 18.31 7.74 0.29
N VAL A 294 17.97 6.82 1.20
CA VAL A 294 18.43 6.84 2.60
C VAL A 294 19.51 5.79 2.92
N LYS A 295 19.45 4.58 2.34
CA LYS A 295 20.27 3.43 2.77
C LYS A 295 21.75 3.59 2.41
N ALA A 296 22.64 3.70 3.39
CA ALA A 296 24.08 3.59 3.13
C ALA A 296 24.36 2.20 2.53
N SER A 297 25.08 2.15 1.41
CA SER A 297 25.45 0.90 0.75
C SER A 297 26.03 -0.08 1.78
N ASP A 298 25.39 -1.24 1.95
CA ASP A 298 26.15 -2.45 2.31
C ASP A 298 27.27 -2.58 1.26
N GLU A 299 28.46 -3.05 1.66
CA GLU A 299 29.68 -3.07 0.84
C GLU A 299 29.57 -3.81 -0.51
N ASP A 300 28.40 -4.33 -0.88
CA ASP A 300 28.15 -5.15 -2.07
C ASP A 300 27.75 -4.37 -3.34
N PHE A 301 27.59 -3.05 -3.31
CA PHE A 301 27.40 -2.26 -4.54
C PHE A 301 28.71 -1.82 -5.19
N VAL A 302 29.71 -2.71 -5.20
CA VAL A 302 30.93 -2.54 -6.01
C VAL A 302 30.81 -3.37 -7.29
N CYS A 303 30.59 -2.66 -8.39
CA CYS A 303 30.87 -3.09 -9.77
C CYS A 303 30.02 -4.23 -10.36
N THR A 304 28.90 -3.92 -11.02
CA THR A 304 28.30 -4.88 -12.00
C THR A 304 27.67 -4.24 -13.24
N VAL A 305 28.25 -3.17 -13.80
CA VAL A 305 27.83 -2.71 -15.16
C VAL A 305 29.00 -2.39 -16.11
N VAL A 306 30.27 -2.40 -15.68
CA VAL A 306 31.41 -2.14 -16.61
C VAL A 306 32.44 -3.29 -16.66
N GLY A 307 32.23 -4.36 -15.90
CA GLY A 307 33.18 -5.47 -15.74
C GLY A 307 33.25 -6.49 -16.89
N LEU A 308 32.41 -6.40 -17.93
CA LEU A 308 32.34 -7.43 -18.99
C LEU A 308 33.13 -7.11 -20.27
N PHE A 309 33.84 -5.97 -20.35
CA PHE A 309 34.64 -5.62 -21.54
C PHE A 309 36.15 -5.49 -21.32
N PHE A 310 36.65 -5.64 -20.08
CA PHE A 310 38.08 -5.44 -19.78
C PHE A 310 38.77 -6.63 -19.08
N PHE A 311 38.21 -7.84 -19.19
CA PHE A 311 38.87 -9.07 -18.75
C PHE A 311 39.51 -9.87 -19.89
N VAL A 312 40.18 -9.19 -20.81
CA VAL A 312 41.26 -9.82 -21.58
C VAL A 312 42.37 -8.79 -21.71
N ILE A 313 43.57 -9.20 -21.29
CA ILE A 313 44.87 -8.50 -21.38
C ILE A 313 45.20 -7.59 -20.16
N ILE A 314 46.23 -8.06 -19.42
CA ILE A 314 47.14 -7.38 -18.47
C ILE A 314 46.85 -7.56 -16.96
N HIS A 315 47.61 -8.50 -16.36
CA HIS A 315 48.13 -8.44 -14.98
C HIS A 315 49.54 -7.79 -15.01
N PRO A 316 50.10 -7.25 -13.90
CA PRO A 316 49.49 -6.73 -12.68
C PRO A 316 49.90 -5.26 -12.44
N CYS A 317 48.96 -4.35 -12.24
CA CYS A 317 49.22 -3.03 -11.65
C CYS A 317 48.01 -2.59 -10.84
N ALA A 318 48.03 -2.95 -9.55
CA ALA A 318 46.97 -2.69 -8.58
C ALA A 318 46.81 -1.21 -8.14
N CYS A 319 47.17 -0.22 -8.99
CA CYS A 319 47.15 1.20 -8.59
C CYS A 319 46.35 2.15 -9.50
N ILE A 320 45.73 1.69 -10.59
CA ILE A 320 45.07 2.60 -11.56
C ILE A 320 43.54 2.45 -11.63
N CYS A 321 42.91 1.49 -10.93
CA CYS A 321 41.44 1.40 -10.88
C CYS A 321 40.73 2.47 -10.03
N LYS A 322 41.45 3.38 -9.36
CA LYS A 322 40.84 4.43 -8.51
C LYS A 322 40.28 5.64 -9.26
N ARG A 323 40.31 5.69 -10.60
CA ARG A 323 39.99 6.94 -11.34
C ARG A 323 38.95 6.89 -12.46
N ILE A 324 38.30 5.77 -12.77
CA ILE A 324 37.31 5.73 -13.89
C ILE A 324 36.06 4.89 -13.57
N CYS A 325 35.47 5.08 -12.38
CA CYS A 325 34.07 4.72 -12.09
C CYS A 325 33.48 5.79 -11.15
N PHE A 326 33.14 6.96 -11.70
CA PHE A 326 32.45 8.04 -10.98
C PHE A 326 31.05 8.24 -11.58
N PHE A 327 30.18 7.25 -11.41
CA PHE A 327 28.75 7.51 -11.23
C PHE A 327 28.47 7.23 -9.76
N PHE A 328 28.75 8.20 -8.89
CA PHE A 328 28.41 8.11 -7.48
C PHE A 328 26.88 8.16 -7.38
N ILE A 329 26.24 7.05 -7.05
CA ILE A 329 24.89 7.09 -6.51
C ILE A 329 25.03 7.72 -5.12
N PHE A 330 24.65 9.00 -5.01
CA PHE A 330 24.73 9.73 -3.75
C PHE A 330 23.55 9.33 -2.86
N VAL A 331 23.86 8.79 -1.68
CA VAL A 331 22.86 8.38 -0.68
C VAL A 331 22.97 9.22 0.59
N ALA A 332 21.85 9.55 1.23
CA ALA A 332 21.76 10.52 2.32
C ALA A 332 22.77 10.28 3.44
N CYS A 333 22.85 9.03 3.91
CA CYS A 333 23.69 8.67 5.05
C CYS A 333 25.18 8.54 4.70
N GLN A 334 25.55 8.45 3.42
CA GLN A 334 26.95 8.42 3.00
C GLN A 334 27.70 9.70 3.40
N PHE A 335 27.00 10.85 3.39
CA PHE A 335 27.58 12.14 3.79
C PHE A 335 27.71 12.31 5.30
N LEU A 336 27.04 11.48 6.10
CA LEU A 336 26.87 11.67 7.54
C LEU A 336 27.53 10.56 8.38
N ASN A 337 28.51 9.86 7.80
CA ASN A 337 29.16 8.72 8.45
C ASN A 337 30.10 9.10 9.61
N ASP A 338 30.64 10.32 9.61
CA ASP A 338 31.54 10.80 10.66
C ASP A 338 30.88 11.91 11.48
N THR A 339 30.84 11.71 12.79
CA THR A 339 30.21 12.63 13.74
C THR A 339 31.18 13.71 14.23
N GLU A 340 32.50 13.53 14.15
CA GLU A 340 33.48 14.44 14.75
C GLU A 340 33.98 15.50 13.76
N VAL A 341 33.03 16.23 13.17
CA VAL A 341 33.33 17.33 12.23
C VAL A 341 33.00 18.71 12.80
N SER A 342 33.63 19.75 12.22
CA SER A 342 33.33 21.15 12.56
C SER A 342 31.86 21.51 12.29
N GLU A 343 31.35 22.56 12.94
CA GLU A 343 29.96 23.03 12.74
C GLU A 343 29.69 23.32 11.25
N THR A 344 30.59 24.04 10.58
CA THR A 344 30.46 24.40 9.16
C THR A 344 30.45 23.16 8.25
N GLU A 345 31.35 22.20 8.52
CA GLU A 345 31.42 20.95 7.77
C GLU A 345 30.16 20.09 7.96
N LEU A 346 29.63 20.02 9.20
CA LEU A 346 28.38 19.31 9.47
C LEU A 346 27.22 19.93 8.68
N LEU A 347 27.06 21.25 8.69
CA LEU A 347 25.99 21.91 7.94
C LEU A 347 26.14 21.73 6.43
N HIS A 348 27.37 21.72 5.92
CA HIS A 348 27.62 21.43 4.50
C HIS A 348 27.23 19.98 4.15
N ARG A 349 27.55 19.01 5.00
CA ARG A 349 27.12 17.61 4.82
C ARG A 349 25.59 17.46 4.87
N ILE A 350 24.93 18.19 5.78
CA ILE A 350 23.47 18.23 5.84
C ILE A 350 22.88 18.79 4.53
N TYR A 351 23.48 19.86 3.97
CA TYR A 351 23.11 20.37 2.64
C TYR A 351 23.31 19.32 1.53
N MET A 352 24.42 18.56 1.54
CA MET A 352 24.64 17.48 0.58
C MET A 352 23.58 16.37 0.70
N THR A 353 23.22 16.00 1.92
CA THR A 353 22.16 15.03 2.21
C THR A 353 20.81 15.49 1.64
N ILE A 354 20.37 16.71 1.91
CA ILE A 354 19.08 17.20 1.39
C ILE A 354 19.11 17.50 -0.12
N SER A 355 20.29 17.65 -0.71
CA SER A 355 20.45 17.85 -2.17
C SER A 355 20.04 16.62 -2.97
N ILE A 356 20.05 15.43 -2.37
CA ILE A 356 19.50 14.21 -2.98
C ILE A 356 18.01 14.35 -3.26
N TYR A 357 17.29 15.09 -2.43
CA TYR A 357 15.87 15.32 -2.63
C TYR A 357 15.59 16.62 -3.38
N THR A 358 16.33 17.68 -3.04
CA THR A 358 16.05 19.03 -3.52
C THR A 358 16.68 19.34 -4.88
N ASN A 359 17.75 18.64 -5.27
CA ASN A 359 18.48 18.93 -6.50
C ASN A 359 19.17 17.69 -7.11
N PHE A 360 18.52 16.53 -7.09
CA PHE A 360 19.08 15.29 -7.64
C PHE A 360 19.53 15.43 -9.10
N THR A 361 18.74 16.11 -9.91
CA THR A 361 19.01 16.31 -11.35
C THR A 361 20.10 17.36 -11.62
N GLY A 362 20.53 18.11 -10.60
CA GLY A 362 21.48 19.22 -10.72
C GLY A 362 20.93 20.46 -11.45
N LYS A 363 19.64 20.46 -11.83
CA LYS A 363 19.02 21.56 -12.60
C LYS A 363 18.55 22.73 -11.73
N LYS A 364 18.35 22.51 -10.43
CA LYS A 364 17.80 23.53 -9.52
C LYS A 364 18.91 24.49 -9.09
N VAL A 365 18.65 25.79 -9.24
CA VAL A 365 19.61 26.86 -8.93
C VAL A 365 19.63 27.17 -7.43
N CYS A 366 18.47 27.23 -6.79
CA CYS A 366 18.29 27.57 -5.38
C CYS A 366 17.06 26.84 -4.78
N ASN A 367 16.95 26.83 -3.45
CA ASN A 367 15.90 26.16 -2.69
C ASN A 367 14.87 27.16 -2.13
N LEU A 368 13.59 26.84 -2.33
CA LEU A 368 12.48 27.47 -1.64
C LEU A 368 12.16 26.68 -0.37
N LEU A 369 11.91 27.38 0.73
CA LEU A 369 11.53 26.79 2.02
C LEU A 369 10.03 26.48 2.06
N GLU A 370 9.64 25.58 1.19
CA GLU A 370 8.28 25.11 0.97
C GLU A 370 8.27 23.59 1.25
N ASN A 371 7.22 23.09 1.91
CA ASN A 371 7.00 21.65 2.06
C ASN A 371 6.76 21.00 0.68
N ASP A 372 6.61 19.68 0.60
CA ASP A 372 6.44 19.00 -0.70
C ASP A 372 5.18 19.40 -1.46
N TYR A 373 4.16 19.78 -0.71
CA TYR A 373 2.96 20.42 -1.24
C TYR A 373 3.06 21.95 -1.30
N GLY A 374 4.17 22.54 -0.84
CA GLY A 374 4.47 23.97 -0.80
C GLY A 374 3.31 24.91 -0.49
N ASP A 375 3.35 26.07 -1.15
CA ASP A 375 2.23 27.00 -1.28
C ASP A 375 1.22 26.53 -2.36
N SER A 376 1.32 25.28 -2.83
CA SER A 376 0.47 24.75 -3.89
C SER A 376 -0.99 24.70 -3.44
N VAL A 377 -1.87 24.71 -4.43
CA VAL A 377 -3.32 24.61 -4.18
C VAL A 377 -3.62 23.31 -3.43
N ASP A 378 -3.06 22.19 -3.86
CA ASP A 378 -3.30 20.87 -3.25
C ASP A 378 -2.86 20.81 -1.78
N GLY A 379 -1.71 21.42 -1.44
CA GLY A 379 -1.25 21.51 -0.04
C GLY A 379 -2.21 22.28 0.86
N LYS A 380 -2.74 23.41 0.37
CA LYS A 380 -3.73 24.21 1.10
C LYS A 380 -5.07 23.47 1.28
N LEU A 381 -5.45 22.66 0.30
CA LEU A 381 -6.65 21.82 0.38
C LEU A 381 -6.47 20.70 1.41
N TRP A 382 -5.31 20.04 1.43
CA TRP A 382 -4.99 19.05 2.44
C TRP A 382 -4.92 19.64 3.85
N ASP A 383 -4.31 20.82 4.00
CA ASP A 383 -4.28 21.58 5.26
C ASP A 383 -5.70 21.85 5.79
N TYR A 384 -6.66 22.14 4.91
CA TYR A 384 -8.06 22.31 5.31
C TYR A 384 -8.68 20.99 5.79
N GLN A 385 -8.42 19.87 5.12
CA GLN A 385 -8.88 18.55 5.60
C GLN A 385 -8.26 18.20 6.95
N ALA A 386 -6.97 18.46 7.15
CA ALA A 386 -6.28 18.27 8.42
C ALA A 386 -6.83 19.18 9.53
N CYS A 387 -7.26 20.39 9.18
CA CYS A 387 -7.91 21.34 10.10
C CYS A 387 -9.37 21.03 10.41
N THR A 388 -9.97 20.01 9.79
CA THR A 388 -11.38 19.66 9.98
C THR A 388 -11.60 18.22 10.44
N GLU A 389 -11.22 17.24 9.64
CA GLU A 389 -11.50 15.80 9.87
C GLU A 389 -10.23 14.94 9.98
N MET A 390 -9.16 15.26 9.25
CA MET A 390 -7.89 14.50 9.23
C MET A 390 -6.94 15.01 10.33
N VAL A 391 -7.45 15.14 11.54
CA VAL A 391 -6.70 15.68 12.69
C VAL A 391 -5.77 14.61 13.24
N MET A 392 -4.54 14.59 12.73
CA MET A 392 -3.55 13.55 12.99
C MET A 392 -2.47 14.04 13.96
N PRO A 393 -2.45 13.59 15.23
CA PRO A 393 -1.44 14.02 16.19
C PRO A 393 -0.03 13.61 15.78
N MET A 394 0.89 14.58 15.77
CA MET A 394 2.32 14.37 15.51
C MET A 394 3.17 15.09 16.55
N CYS A 395 4.23 14.44 17.04
CA CYS A 395 5.17 15.01 17.99
C CYS A 395 6.55 14.37 17.81
N ASN A 396 7.60 14.95 18.42
CA ASN A 396 8.95 14.42 18.38
C ASN A 396 9.48 14.18 19.80
N THR A 397 9.93 12.96 20.07
CA THR A 397 10.53 12.61 21.36
C THR A 397 11.96 13.15 21.47
N LYS A 398 12.50 13.18 22.70
CA LYS A 398 13.92 13.49 22.93
C LYS A 398 14.85 12.45 22.31
N ASP A 399 14.37 11.24 22.05
CA ASP A 399 15.18 10.13 21.51
C ASP A 399 15.18 10.10 19.98
N SER A 400 14.19 10.74 19.35
CA SER A 400 14.17 10.99 17.91
C SER A 400 15.41 11.75 17.43
N MET A 401 15.69 11.70 16.13
CA MET A 401 16.74 12.52 15.51
C MET A 401 16.31 13.98 15.31
N PHE A 402 15.04 14.33 15.59
CA PHE A 402 14.49 15.68 15.39
C PHE A 402 14.54 16.53 16.66
N GLU A 403 14.26 17.84 16.53
CA GLU A 403 14.02 18.67 17.71
C GLU A 403 12.75 18.21 18.43
N LYS A 404 12.82 18.13 19.77
CA LYS A 404 11.66 17.77 20.60
C LYS A 404 10.51 18.75 20.33
N SER A 405 9.35 18.22 20.00
CA SER A 405 8.09 18.96 19.85
C SER A 405 6.98 18.18 20.53
N ASP A 406 6.07 18.89 21.19
CA ASP A 406 4.92 18.29 21.85
C ASP A 406 3.66 18.57 21.02
N TRP A 407 2.74 17.62 20.93
CA TRP A 407 1.45 17.83 20.25
C TRP A 407 0.51 18.64 21.14
N ASN A 408 -0.03 19.75 20.63
CA ASN A 408 -0.96 20.61 21.35
C ASN A 408 -2.20 20.90 20.48
N LEU A 409 -3.30 20.23 20.80
CA LEU A 409 -4.57 20.39 20.08
C LEU A 409 -5.14 21.82 20.18
N THR A 410 -4.89 22.54 21.29
CA THR A 410 -5.43 23.90 21.46
C THR A 410 -4.75 24.86 20.50
N GLU A 411 -3.41 24.81 20.45
CA GLU A 411 -2.60 25.60 19.53
C GLU A 411 -2.94 25.27 18.07
N PHE A 412 -3.00 23.98 17.73
CA PHE A 412 -3.44 23.53 16.40
C PHE A 412 -4.84 24.04 16.03
N SER A 413 -5.79 24.00 16.98
CA SER A 413 -7.16 24.50 16.78
C SER A 413 -7.21 26.00 16.55
N ASP A 414 -6.37 26.77 17.24
CA ASP A 414 -6.29 28.22 17.05
C ASP A 414 -5.63 28.58 15.72
N GLU A 415 -4.58 27.87 15.30
CA GLU A 415 -3.97 28.02 13.97
C GLU A 415 -4.98 27.72 12.84
N CYS A 416 -5.75 26.64 12.97
CA CYS A 416 -6.80 26.31 12.00
C CYS A 416 -7.90 27.39 11.94
N PHE A 417 -8.27 27.96 13.09
CA PHE A 417 -9.25 29.04 13.15
C PHE A 417 -8.70 30.33 12.52
N GLU A 418 -7.41 30.62 12.71
CA GLU A 418 -6.75 31.75 12.06
C GLU A 418 -6.72 31.59 10.53
N LYS A 419 -6.30 30.42 10.03
CA LYS A 419 -6.16 30.14 8.58
C LYS A 419 -7.51 30.02 7.86
N PHE A 420 -8.41 29.19 8.37
CA PHE A 420 -9.60 28.73 7.63
C PHE A 420 -10.93 29.08 8.30
N LYS A 421 -10.90 29.69 9.50
CA LYS A 421 -12.10 30.01 10.30
C LYS A 421 -12.93 28.78 10.66
N VAL A 422 -12.28 27.61 10.73
CA VAL A 422 -12.85 26.34 11.20
C VAL A 422 -12.10 25.87 12.44
N ARG A 423 -12.73 24.98 13.21
CA ARG A 423 -12.05 24.28 14.30
C ARG A 423 -12.05 22.77 14.04
N PRO A 424 -10.94 22.08 14.34
CA PRO A 424 -10.80 20.64 14.11
C PRO A 424 -11.78 19.84 14.95
N ARG A 425 -12.27 18.73 14.38
CA ARG A 425 -13.09 17.73 15.08
C ARG A 425 -12.27 16.45 15.25
N PRO A 426 -11.40 16.35 16.27
CA PRO A 426 -10.36 15.32 16.36
C PRO A 426 -10.88 13.88 16.41
N ASP A 427 -12.10 13.68 16.92
CA ASP A 427 -12.71 12.36 17.06
C ASP A 427 -13.60 11.99 15.86
N TRP A 428 -13.81 12.90 14.91
CA TRP A 428 -14.81 12.72 13.84
C TRP A 428 -14.49 11.54 12.92
N ALA A 429 -13.24 11.42 12.46
CA ALA A 429 -12.82 10.29 11.64
C ALA A 429 -12.92 8.95 12.41
N ILE A 430 -12.63 8.96 13.71
CA ILE A 430 -12.76 7.77 14.57
C ILE A 430 -14.23 7.35 14.68
N ILE A 431 -15.12 8.31 14.95
CA ILE A 431 -16.56 8.08 15.09
C ILE A 431 -17.14 7.53 13.79
N ASN A 432 -16.73 8.10 12.64
CA ASN A 432 -17.25 7.66 11.35
C ASN A 432 -16.67 6.34 10.88
N TYR A 433 -15.37 6.11 11.07
CA TYR A 433 -14.68 5.02 10.37
C TYR A 433 -14.08 3.94 11.28
N GLY A 434 -14.13 4.12 12.60
CA GLY A 434 -13.77 3.10 13.59
C GLY A 434 -12.28 2.93 13.88
N GLY A 435 -11.39 3.38 13.00
CA GLY A 435 -9.94 3.26 13.15
C GLY A 435 -9.50 1.80 13.31
N ARG A 436 -9.02 1.40 14.50
CA ARG A 436 -8.64 -0.01 14.78
C ARG A 436 -9.81 -0.95 15.06
N LYS A 437 -11.04 -0.44 15.21
CA LYS A 437 -12.24 -1.25 15.47
C LYS A 437 -12.76 -1.86 14.15
N LEU A 438 -12.12 -2.95 13.74
CA LEU A 438 -12.31 -3.58 12.43
C LEU A 438 -13.04 -4.93 12.51
N GLU A 439 -13.69 -5.25 13.64
CA GLU A 439 -14.35 -6.52 13.91
C GLU A 439 -15.45 -6.85 12.88
N SER A 440 -16.14 -5.82 12.40
CA SER A 440 -17.22 -5.93 11.42
C SER A 440 -16.75 -5.75 9.97
N ALA A 441 -15.50 -5.32 9.77
CA ALA A 441 -14.93 -5.11 8.44
C ALA A 441 -14.62 -6.45 7.77
N THR A 442 -14.84 -6.51 6.45
CA THR A 442 -14.58 -7.70 5.64
C THR A 442 -14.02 -7.33 4.28
N ASN A 443 -13.17 -8.21 3.74
CA ASN A 443 -12.53 -8.06 2.44
C ASN A 443 -11.69 -6.79 2.33
N VAL A 444 -10.87 -6.51 3.34
CA VAL A 444 -9.91 -5.40 3.32
C VAL A 444 -8.52 -5.96 3.55
N VAL A 445 -7.57 -5.60 2.68
CA VAL A 445 -6.14 -5.82 2.88
C VAL A 445 -5.52 -4.47 3.22
N PHE A 446 -4.84 -4.40 4.36
CA PHE A 446 -3.96 -3.28 4.71
C PHE A 446 -2.52 -3.70 4.48
N SER A 447 -1.90 -3.22 3.41
CA SER A 447 -0.46 -3.39 3.16
C SER A 447 0.31 -2.20 3.75
N ASN A 448 1.47 -2.43 4.34
CA ASN A 448 2.35 -1.36 4.85
C ASN A 448 3.82 -1.69 4.58
N GLY A 449 4.59 -0.71 4.14
CA GLY A 449 6.05 -0.79 4.13
C GLY A 449 6.63 -0.70 5.53
N TRP A 450 7.65 -1.50 5.84
CA TRP A 450 8.33 -1.42 7.14
C TRP A 450 9.20 -0.17 7.27
N LEU A 451 9.67 0.39 6.15
CA LEU A 451 10.45 1.63 6.12
C LEU A 451 9.55 2.89 6.05
N ASP A 452 8.24 2.71 5.90
CA ASP A 452 7.29 3.80 5.80
C ASP A 452 6.95 4.39 7.18
N PRO A 453 7.23 5.67 7.46
CA PRO A 453 6.84 6.32 8.70
C PRO A 453 5.34 6.27 9.00
N TRP A 454 4.49 6.23 7.96
CA TRP A 454 3.03 6.16 8.10
C TRP A 454 2.52 4.82 8.63
N ARG A 455 3.33 3.75 8.60
CA ARG A 455 2.95 2.43 9.14
C ARG A 455 2.56 2.49 10.62
N GLY A 456 3.06 3.48 11.37
CA GLY A 456 2.69 3.70 12.77
C GLY A 456 1.20 3.96 12.97
N GLY A 457 0.59 4.63 11.99
CA GLY A 457 -0.85 4.86 11.90
C GLY A 457 -1.62 3.75 11.19
N GLY A 458 -0.94 2.77 10.61
CA GLY A 458 -1.54 1.70 9.82
C GLY A 458 -2.01 0.49 10.65
N ILE A 459 -2.56 -0.48 9.94
CA ILE A 459 -2.89 -1.81 10.48
C ILE A 459 -1.77 -2.77 10.11
N VAL A 460 -0.85 -2.99 11.05
CA VAL A 460 0.36 -3.82 10.85
C VAL A 460 0.21 -5.27 11.32
N ASN A 461 -0.87 -5.57 12.04
CA ASN A 461 -1.25 -6.92 12.45
C ASN A 461 -2.78 -7.00 12.48
N SER A 462 -3.34 -8.15 12.11
CA SER A 462 -4.77 -8.40 12.16
C SER A 462 -5.06 -9.83 12.62
N HIS A 463 -6.02 -9.97 13.53
CA HIS A 463 -6.59 -11.24 13.94
C HIS A 463 -8.02 -11.44 13.41
N PHE A 464 -8.55 -10.47 12.65
CA PHE A 464 -9.91 -10.50 12.14
C PHE A 464 -9.97 -11.29 10.83
N ARG A 465 -10.87 -12.27 10.75
CA ARG A 465 -11.00 -13.16 9.57
C ARG A 465 -11.28 -12.41 8.25
N GLY A 466 -11.86 -11.22 8.33
CA GLY A 466 -12.20 -10.39 7.17
C GLY A 466 -11.15 -9.35 6.79
N VAL A 467 -10.09 -9.19 7.59
CA VAL A 467 -9.10 -8.12 7.41
C VAL A 467 -7.70 -8.73 7.43
N ALA A 468 -6.94 -8.52 6.37
CA ALA A 468 -5.54 -8.94 6.30
C ALA A 468 -4.62 -7.73 6.55
N ALA A 469 -3.51 -7.96 7.25
CA ALA A 469 -2.42 -7.00 7.39
C ALA A 469 -1.18 -7.61 6.73
N LEU A 470 -0.64 -6.95 5.71
CA LEU A 470 0.52 -7.39 4.94
C LEU A 470 1.67 -6.40 5.13
N ILE A 471 2.88 -6.90 5.37
CA ILE A 471 4.07 -6.08 5.58
C ILE A 471 5.06 -6.33 4.46
N VAL A 472 5.52 -5.25 3.83
CA VAL A 472 6.68 -5.26 2.92
C VAL A 472 7.90 -4.88 3.76
N GLU A 473 8.73 -5.86 4.11
CA GLU A 473 9.80 -5.74 5.12
C GLU A 473 10.88 -4.70 4.76
N ASP A 474 11.12 -4.49 3.48
CA ASP A 474 12.04 -3.50 2.94
C ASP A 474 11.32 -2.41 2.13
N GLY A 475 9.99 -2.37 2.22
CA GLY A 475 9.16 -1.43 1.51
C GLY A 475 9.07 -0.09 2.21
N ALA A 476 9.11 0.96 1.41
CA ALA A 476 8.73 2.31 1.80
C ALA A 476 7.22 2.53 1.55
N HIS A 477 6.79 3.76 1.30
CA HIS A 477 5.38 4.12 1.22
C HIS A 477 4.65 3.42 0.04
N HIS A 478 3.61 2.62 0.33
CA HIS A 478 2.77 1.87 -0.64
C HIS A 478 3.53 1.27 -1.83
N TYR A 479 4.67 0.64 -1.56
CA TYR A 479 5.57 0.08 -2.58
C TYR A 479 4.90 -1.02 -3.43
N ASP A 480 3.98 -1.76 -2.82
CA ASP A 480 3.12 -2.77 -3.42
C ASP A 480 2.27 -2.25 -4.58
N LEU A 481 1.81 -0.99 -4.55
CA LEU A 481 1.01 -0.41 -5.63
C LEU A 481 1.81 0.00 -6.88
N ARG A 482 3.13 0.16 -6.75
CA ARG A 482 3.98 0.56 -7.88
C ARG A 482 3.97 -0.52 -8.97
N GLY A 483 4.34 -0.13 -10.19
CA GLY A 483 4.58 -1.10 -11.26
C GLY A 483 5.73 -2.05 -10.94
N SER A 484 5.71 -3.21 -11.58
CA SER A 484 6.76 -4.19 -11.48
C SER A 484 8.07 -3.62 -12.02
N ASN A 485 9.15 -3.87 -11.28
CA ASN A 485 10.49 -3.43 -11.62
C ASN A 485 11.49 -4.59 -11.46
N SER A 486 12.55 -4.63 -12.27
CA SER A 486 13.61 -5.64 -12.13
C SER A 486 14.34 -5.57 -10.79
N ALA A 487 14.35 -4.41 -10.13
CA ALA A 487 14.89 -4.21 -8.80
C ALA A 487 13.85 -4.46 -7.68
N ASP A 488 12.66 -4.99 -8.00
CA ASP A 488 11.67 -5.32 -7.00
C ASP A 488 12.20 -6.35 -6.02
N THR A 489 11.96 -6.08 -4.74
CA THR A 489 12.41 -6.96 -3.67
C THR A 489 11.51 -8.16 -3.56
N ALA A 490 12.04 -9.25 -3.03
CA ALA A 490 11.25 -10.46 -2.89
C ALA A 490 10.05 -10.27 -1.94
N SER A 491 10.15 -9.36 -0.96
CA SER A 491 9.07 -9.00 -0.05
C SER A 491 7.89 -8.37 -0.80
N VAL A 492 8.12 -7.33 -1.62
CA VAL A 492 7.02 -6.67 -2.37
C VAL A 492 6.37 -7.62 -3.37
N GLN A 493 7.16 -8.47 -4.04
CA GLN A 493 6.62 -9.50 -4.93
C GLN A 493 5.73 -10.49 -4.18
N THR A 494 6.00 -10.77 -2.90
CA THR A 494 5.14 -11.64 -2.06
C THR A 494 3.81 -10.97 -1.77
N VAL A 495 3.87 -9.73 -1.31
CA VAL A 495 2.69 -8.96 -0.93
C VAL A 495 1.77 -8.79 -2.13
N ARG A 496 2.31 -8.43 -3.29
CA ARG A 496 1.55 -8.37 -4.55
C ARG A 496 0.86 -9.70 -4.88
N LEU A 497 1.55 -10.83 -4.78
CA LEU A 497 0.94 -12.15 -5.02
C LEU A 497 -0.19 -12.47 -4.03
N LEU A 498 -0.03 -12.11 -2.75
CA LEU A 498 -1.06 -12.26 -1.72
C LEU A 498 -2.28 -11.39 -2.04
N GLU A 499 -2.07 -10.14 -2.42
CA GLU A 499 -3.13 -9.19 -2.81
C GLU A 499 -3.91 -9.72 -4.00
N LEU A 500 -3.24 -10.16 -5.07
CA LEU A 500 -3.89 -10.77 -6.23
C LEU A 500 -4.72 -12.00 -5.85
N GLY A 501 -4.23 -12.83 -4.92
CA GLY A 501 -5.00 -13.95 -4.37
C GLY A 501 -6.29 -13.51 -3.66
N PHE A 502 -6.22 -12.48 -2.80
CA PHE A 502 -7.40 -11.90 -2.16
C PHE A 502 -8.39 -11.30 -3.18
N ILE A 503 -7.89 -10.56 -4.17
CA ILE A 503 -8.71 -9.94 -5.22
C ILE A 503 -9.49 -11.03 -5.98
N ARG A 504 -8.81 -12.12 -6.39
CA ARG A 504 -9.45 -13.27 -7.08
C ARG A 504 -10.54 -13.90 -6.23
N LYS A 505 -10.25 -14.11 -4.93
CA LYS A 505 -11.24 -14.63 -3.97
C LYS A 505 -12.49 -13.75 -3.93
N TRP A 506 -12.31 -12.43 -3.81
CA TRP A 506 -13.43 -11.50 -3.69
C TRP A 506 -14.29 -11.44 -4.96
N ILE A 507 -13.67 -11.43 -6.14
CA ILE A 507 -14.37 -11.44 -7.43
C ILE A 507 -15.17 -12.74 -7.58
N LYS A 508 -14.56 -13.89 -7.29
CA LYS A 508 -15.25 -15.20 -7.32
C LYS A 508 -16.44 -15.22 -6.36
N ASN A 509 -16.26 -14.71 -5.14
CA ASN A 509 -17.33 -14.64 -4.15
C ASN A 509 -18.45 -13.67 -4.57
N SER A 510 -18.14 -12.57 -5.25
CA SER A 510 -19.15 -11.64 -5.78
C SER A 510 -20.03 -12.33 -6.83
N ALA A 511 -19.42 -13.01 -7.80
CA ALA A 511 -20.15 -13.79 -8.82
C ALA A 511 -21.06 -14.86 -8.18
N LEU A 512 -20.58 -15.56 -7.15
CA LEU A 512 -21.39 -16.52 -6.40
C LEU A 512 -22.57 -15.88 -5.67
N ARG A 513 -22.40 -14.68 -5.10
CA ARG A 513 -23.50 -13.94 -4.45
C ARG A 513 -24.59 -13.56 -5.44
N GLN A 514 -24.20 -13.13 -6.64
CA GLN A 514 -25.14 -12.73 -7.69
C GLN A 514 -25.90 -13.93 -8.28
N ASN A 515 -25.28 -15.11 -8.31
CA ASN A 515 -25.89 -16.35 -8.82
C ASN A 515 -26.70 -17.13 -7.78
N ARG A 516 -26.81 -16.66 -6.52
CA ARG A 516 -27.68 -17.32 -5.53
C ARG A 516 -29.16 -17.06 -5.90
N PRO A 517 -29.97 -18.10 -6.14
CA PRO A 517 -31.41 -17.91 -6.26
C PRO A 517 -31.91 -17.33 -4.93
N PHE A 518 -32.72 -16.27 -5.01
CA PHE A 518 -33.49 -15.77 -3.86
C PHE A 518 -34.41 -16.91 -3.40
N TYR A 519 -33.96 -17.71 -2.45
CA TYR A 519 -34.85 -18.60 -1.72
C TYR A 519 -35.76 -17.70 -0.89
N HIS A 520 -36.98 -17.49 -1.36
CA HIS A 520 -38.09 -17.16 -0.46
C HIS A 520 -38.22 -18.32 0.51
N VAL A 521 -37.55 -18.21 1.65
CA VAL A 521 -37.85 -19.05 2.80
C VAL A 521 -39.26 -18.65 3.23
N LYS A 522 -40.27 -19.39 2.75
CA LYS A 522 -41.58 -19.46 3.40
C LYS A 522 -41.39 -20.23 4.73
N GLY A 523 -40.67 -19.61 5.65
CA GLY A 523 -40.49 -20.08 7.02
C GLY A 523 -41.30 -19.16 7.92
N ASN A 524 -42.17 -19.74 8.75
CA ASN A 524 -43.00 -19.02 9.71
C ASN A 524 -42.16 -18.01 10.49
N ALA A 525 -42.46 -16.73 10.31
CA ALA A 525 -41.73 -15.59 10.88
C ALA A 525 -41.75 -15.53 12.42
N GLU A 526 -42.48 -16.41 13.10
CA GLU A 526 -42.60 -16.43 14.56
C GLU A 526 -41.45 -17.15 15.29
N GLN A 527 -40.62 -17.93 14.59
CA GLN A 527 -39.60 -18.75 15.25
C GLN A 527 -38.16 -18.22 15.16
N MET A 528 -37.88 -17.23 14.30
CA MET A 528 -36.54 -16.62 14.16
C MET A 528 -36.39 -15.25 14.86
N SER A 529 -37.45 -14.69 15.45
CA SER A 529 -37.39 -13.33 16.05
C SER A 529 -36.96 -13.29 17.53
N ARG A 530 -36.54 -14.41 18.15
CA ARG A 530 -36.26 -14.43 19.60
C ARG A 530 -34.81 -14.19 20.01
N ASN A 531 -33.83 -14.19 19.10
CA ASN A 531 -32.40 -14.17 19.49
C ASN A 531 -31.51 -13.10 18.83
N CYS A 532 -32.04 -12.13 18.09
CA CYS A 532 -31.24 -10.98 17.62
C CYS A 532 -32.02 -9.68 17.84
N PRO A 533 -31.45 -8.66 18.54
CA PRO A 533 -32.00 -7.32 18.52
C PRO A 533 -31.89 -6.74 17.10
N PRO A 534 -32.90 -6.02 16.59
CA PRO A 534 -32.81 -5.32 15.31
C PRO A 534 -31.67 -4.30 15.31
N GLY A 535 -30.92 -4.24 14.21
CA GLY A 535 -29.87 -3.26 13.99
C GLY A 535 -30.47 -1.90 13.65
N TRP A 536 -29.79 -0.82 14.02
CA TRP A 536 -30.23 0.57 13.78
C TRP A 536 -30.43 0.95 12.30
N ASN A 537 -29.99 0.10 11.36
CA ASN A 537 -30.13 0.28 9.91
C ASN A 537 -31.07 -0.74 9.24
N ASP A 538 -31.83 -1.52 10.01
CA ASP A 538 -32.87 -2.36 9.42
C ASP A 538 -33.99 -1.46 8.88
N PRO A 539 -34.37 -1.56 7.60
CA PRO A 539 -35.52 -0.81 7.09
C PRO A 539 -36.77 -1.23 7.86
N PRO A 540 -37.68 -0.30 8.19
CA PRO A 540 -38.90 -0.65 8.91
C PRO A 540 -39.67 -1.70 8.11
N PRO A 541 -40.22 -2.75 8.75
CA PRO A 541 -40.94 -3.80 8.07
C PRO A 541 -42.06 -3.17 7.24
N THR A 542 -42.04 -3.45 5.93
CA THR A 542 -43.04 -2.97 4.99
C THR A 542 -44.43 -3.38 5.47
N ILE A 543 -45.20 -2.43 5.99
CA ILE A 543 -46.62 -2.62 6.27
C ILE A 543 -47.29 -2.81 4.90
N PRO A 544 -47.98 -3.93 4.64
CA PRO A 544 -48.75 -4.06 3.41
C PRO A 544 -49.82 -2.97 3.42
N ILE A 545 -49.76 -2.07 2.43
CA ILE A 545 -50.82 -1.09 2.19
C ILE A 545 -52.07 -1.89 1.83
N SER A 546 -52.93 -2.13 2.82
CA SER A 546 -54.30 -2.54 2.54
C SER A 546 -54.99 -1.36 1.88
N SER A 547 -55.53 -1.61 0.70
CA SER A 547 -56.37 -0.70 -0.05
C SER A 547 -57.65 -0.41 0.74
N ASN A 548 -57.61 0.53 1.68
CA ASN A 548 -58.75 1.27 2.24
C ASN A 548 -58.27 2.17 3.38
N LEU A 549 -57.84 3.41 3.06
CA LEU A 549 -57.78 4.51 4.01
C LEU A 549 -57.75 5.85 3.25
N THR A 550 -58.88 6.17 2.63
CA THR A 550 -59.24 7.57 2.38
C THR A 550 -59.71 8.19 3.69
N LYS A 551 -59.13 9.36 4.03
CA LYS A 551 -59.36 10.24 5.21
C LYS A 551 -58.39 10.01 6.37
N PHE A 552 -57.31 10.81 6.43
CA PHE A 552 -57.02 11.77 7.50
C PHE A 552 -55.80 12.64 7.12
N GLY A 553 -55.73 13.85 7.67
CA GLY A 553 -55.00 15.03 7.17
C GLY A 553 -53.46 15.05 7.28
N SER A 554 -52.90 16.19 6.89
CA SER A 554 -51.51 16.45 6.49
C SER A 554 -50.41 15.96 7.43
N ALA A 555 -49.34 15.41 6.84
CA ALA A 555 -48.08 14.99 7.46
C ALA A 555 -47.24 16.11 8.12
N ARG A 556 -47.81 17.29 8.38
CA ARG A 556 -47.09 18.46 8.89
C ARG A 556 -47.06 18.57 10.42
N GLU A 557 -47.77 17.70 11.15
CA GLU A 557 -47.91 17.79 12.62
C GLU A 557 -47.11 16.76 13.43
N LEU A 558 -46.52 15.72 12.81
CA LEU A 558 -45.75 14.68 13.52
C LEU A 558 -44.27 15.03 13.76
N LEU A 559 -43.76 16.15 13.21
CA LEU A 559 -42.34 16.56 13.34
C LEU A 559 -42.07 17.57 14.47
N ARG A 560 -42.96 17.71 15.47
CA ARG A 560 -42.82 18.70 16.56
C ARG A 560 -42.67 18.15 17.99
N GLN A 561 -42.40 16.87 18.20
CA GLN A 561 -42.07 16.36 19.53
C GLN A 561 -40.56 16.18 19.70
N ARG A 562 -39.95 17.01 20.57
CA ARG A 562 -38.57 16.86 21.04
C ARG A 562 -38.48 15.70 22.03
N VAL A 563 -37.48 14.84 21.89
CA VAL A 563 -37.07 13.86 22.90
C VAL A 563 -36.05 14.50 23.84
N VAL A 564 -36.26 14.32 25.15
CA VAL A 564 -35.47 14.90 26.25
C VAL A 564 -34.21 14.06 26.52
N HIS A 565 -33.06 14.70 26.73
CA HIS A 565 -31.80 14.06 27.16
C HIS A 565 -31.83 13.70 28.66
N PRO A 566 -31.24 12.56 29.10
CA PRO A 566 -30.89 12.36 30.51
C PRO A 566 -29.45 12.82 30.82
N VAL A 567 -29.32 13.52 31.94
CA VAL A 567 -28.12 14.13 32.53
C VAL A 567 -27.34 13.12 33.40
N GLU A 568 -26.02 13.28 33.49
CA GLU A 568 -25.08 12.49 34.30
C GLU A 568 -25.10 12.78 35.84
N HIS A 569 -24.58 11.78 36.58
CA HIS A 569 -23.94 11.78 37.91
C HIS A 569 -24.74 11.32 39.15
N ALA A 570 -24.34 10.15 39.70
CA ALA A 570 -24.03 9.94 41.13
C ALA A 570 -23.20 8.64 41.34
N TYR A 571 -22.20 8.73 42.21
CA TYR A 571 -21.16 7.74 42.55
C TYR A 571 -21.62 6.56 43.46
N PRO A 572 -20.80 5.49 43.63
CA PRO A 572 -21.20 4.13 44.03
C PRO A 572 -20.89 3.79 45.50
N LEU A 573 -21.42 2.67 46.02
CA LEU A 573 -20.87 1.82 47.11
C LEU A 573 -21.71 0.50 47.24
N PRO A 574 -21.24 -0.56 47.93
CA PRO A 574 -21.17 -1.92 47.39
C PRO A 574 -21.95 -2.96 48.21
N CYS A 575 -22.07 -4.20 47.73
CA CYS A 575 -22.47 -5.33 48.57
C CYS A 575 -21.65 -6.60 48.28
N VAL A 576 -21.33 -7.24 49.40
CA VAL A 576 -20.36 -8.30 49.66
C VAL A 576 -21.00 -9.70 49.53
N SER A 577 -20.12 -10.68 49.35
CA SER A 577 -20.25 -12.14 49.33
C SER A 577 -21.02 -12.82 50.46
N ASN A 578 -21.56 -14.01 50.17
CA ASN A 578 -21.36 -15.30 50.89
C ASN A 578 -22.06 -16.45 50.14
N SER A 579 -21.33 -17.46 49.61
CA SER A 579 -21.13 -18.85 50.13
C SER A 579 -22.45 -19.64 50.33
N SER A 580 -22.67 -20.90 49.95
CA SER A 580 -21.87 -22.08 49.55
C SER A 580 -22.88 -23.25 49.32
N ILE A 581 -22.39 -24.41 48.80
CA ILE A 581 -22.96 -25.79 48.74
C ILE A 581 -23.05 -26.25 47.27
N SER A 582 -22.57 -27.41 46.80
CA SER A 582 -21.58 -28.43 47.20
C SER A 582 -21.46 -29.39 46.01
N ASN A 583 -20.28 -29.98 45.83
CA ASN A 583 -19.89 -30.99 44.84
C ASN A 583 -20.91 -32.11 44.53
N THR A 584 -20.97 -32.52 43.25
CA THR A 584 -20.92 -33.93 42.79
C THR A 584 -20.78 -34.01 41.26
N GLU A 585 -19.70 -34.64 40.77
CA GLU A 585 -19.66 -35.33 39.46
C GLU A 585 -20.30 -36.73 39.62
N PRO A 586 -20.86 -37.35 38.55
CA PRO A 586 -20.03 -38.28 37.74
C PRO A 586 -20.39 -38.47 36.25
N SER A 587 -19.36 -38.84 35.49
CA SER A 587 -19.28 -39.88 34.45
C SER A 587 -19.96 -39.76 33.06
N SER A 588 -19.10 -40.03 32.08
CA SER A 588 -19.24 -40.46 30.68
C SER A 588 -20.40 -41.40 30.30
N SER A 589 -20.99 -41.16 29.13
CA SER A 589 -21.25 -42.22 28.12
C SER A 589 -21.58 -41.63 26.73
N SER A 590 -21.20 -42.40 25.71
CA SER A 590 -21.12 -42.17 24.27
C SER A 590 -22.38 -42.59 23.47
N PHE A 591 -22.34 -42.42 22.13
CA PHE A 591 -23.25 -42.88 21.05
C PHE A 591 -24.38 -41.92 20.64
N GLU A 592 -24.75 -41.70 19.37
CA GLU A 592 -24.24 -41.99 18.00
C GLU A 592 -25.12 -41.14 17.06
N LEU A 593 -24.61 -40.57 15.96
CA LEU A 593 -25.47 -39.91 14.95
C LEU A 593 -25.38 -40.65 13.61
N ASN A 594 -26.53 -41.16 13.19
CA ASN A 594 -26.76 -41.96 11.99
C ASN A 594 -26.48 -41.20 10.68
N LYS A 595 -25.94 -41.96 9.71
CA LYS A 595 -25.74 -41.65 8.29
C LYS A 595 -27.05 -41.55 7.51
N LEU A 596 -27.08 -40.67 6.50
CA LEU A 596 -27.89 -40.78 5.27
C LEU A 596 -27.03 -40.39 4.04
N PRO A 597 -27.37 -40.86 2.81
CA PRO A 597 -26.42 -41.31 1.78
C PRO A 597 -26.11 -40.28 0.65
N PRO A 598 -25.14 -40.54 -0.25
CA PRO A 598 -24.72 -39.57 -1.27
C PRO A 598 -25.59 -39.60 -2.54
N MET A 599 -25.78 -38.42 -3.14
CA MET A 599 -26.35 -38.26 -4.49
C MET A 599 -25.21 -38.02 -5.49
N ILE A 600 -25.24 -38.81 -6.56
CA ILE A 600 -24.35 -38.82 -7.73
C ILE A 600 -24.71 -37.65 -8.66
N SER A 601 -23.73 -36.95 -9.23
CA SER A 601 -23.89 -36.37 -10.58
C SER A 601 -22.57 -36.14 -11.33
N ASN A 602 -22.38 -36.97 -12.35
CA ASN A 602 -21.87 -36.69 -13.71
C ASN A 602 -20.78 -35.64 -13.93
N LYS A 603 -19.64 -36.14 -14.40
CA LYS A 603 -18.60 -35.42 -15.15
C LYS A 603 -19.21 -34.76 -16.39
N SER A 604 -18.97 -33.46 -16.55
CA SER A 604 -19.03 -32.76 -17.83
C SER A 604 -17.66 -32.14 -18.10
N THR A 605 -17.04 -32.60 -19.17
CA THR A 605 -15.72 -32.24 -19.68
C THR A 605 -15.85 -31.01 -20.59
N ILE A 606 -15.06 -29.96 -20.37
CA ILE A 606 -14.81 -28.87 -21.34
C ILE A 606 -13.30 -28.67 -21.44
N PRO A 607 -12.72 -28.46 -22.64
CA PRO A 607 -11.31 -28.75 -22.93
C PRO A 607 -10.35 -27.60 -22.60
N THR A 608 -9.21 -27.95 -22.03
CA THR A 608 -8.06 -27.07 -21.86
C THR A 608 -7.13 -27.20 -23.07
N THR A 609 -7.28 -26.33 -24.06
CA THR A 609 -6.22 -26.06 -25.05
C THR A 609 -6.37 -24.63 -25.56
N ILE A 610 -5.33 -23.82 -25.40
CA ILE A 610 -4.80 -22.82 -26.35
C ILE A 610 -3.65 -22.11 -25.61
N PHE A 611 -2.42 -22.50 -25.92
CA PHE A 611 -1.28 -21.60 -26.11
C PHE A 611 -0.25 -22.38 -26.95
N SER A 612 -0.23 -22.08 -28.23
CA SER A 612 0.89 -22.34 -29.12
C SER A 612 1.18 -21.02 -29.84
N HIS A 613 2.30 -20.40 -29.50
CA HIS A 613 3.00 -19.50 -30.40
C HIS A 613 4.49 -19.71 -30.22
N ASP A 614 5.08 -20.14 -31.33
CA ASP A 614 6.49 -20.40 -31.55
C ASP A 614 7.32 -19.11 -31.46
N ASP A 615 8.49 -19.20 -30.81
CA ASP A 615 9.75 -18.69 -31.39
C ASP A 615 10.97 -19.37 -30.74
N ASP A 616 12.00 -19.55 -31.58
CA ASP A 616 13.12 -20.48 -31.51
C ASP A 616 14.01 -20.46 -30.24
N THR A 617 14.12 -21.61 -29.57
CA THR A 617 15.40 -22.17 -29.10
C THR A 617 15.38 -23.69 -29.22
N SER A 618 15.89 -24.20 -30.34
CA SER A 618 16.15 -25.63 -30.56
C SER A 618 17.31 -26.09 -29.67
N GLY A 619 16.99 -26.79 -28.58
CA GLY A 619 18.01 -27.40 -27.71
C GLY A 619 17.45 -28.19 -26.51
N ASP A 620 16.34 -27.77 -25.93
CA ASP A 620 15.84 -28.34 -24.66
C ASP A 620 14.46 -29.02 -24.75
N ALA A 621 13.82 -29.01 -25.92
CA ALA A 621 12.45 -29.50 -26.10
C ALA A 621 12.30 -31.04 -26.11
N GLU A 622 13.38 -31.80 -26.25
CA GLU A 622 13.32 -33.28 -26.29
C GLU A 622 13.44 -33.94 -24.90
N ILE A 623 13.75 -33.18 -23.85
CA ILE A 623 13.89 -33.74 -22.48
C ILE A 623 12.62 -33.51 -21.63
N ASP A 624 11.84 -32.46 -21.89
CA ASP A 624 10.64 -32.13 -21.08
C ASP A 624 9.38 -32.95 -21.48
N ALA A 625 9.35 -33.61 -22.63
CA ALA A 625 8.20 -34.45 -23.05
C ALA A 625 8.17 -35.84 -22.38
N GLN A 626 9.28 -36.30 -21.77
CA GLN A 626 9.36 -37.61 -21.11
C GLN A 626 9.19 -37.58 -19.58
N GLN A 627 9.14 -36.40 -18.94
CA GLN A 627 8.95 -36.29 -17.48
C GLN A 627 7.50 -36.07 -17.04
N GLN A 628 6.56 -35.86 -17.96
CA GLN A 628 5.16 -35.58 -17.62
C GLN A 628 4.32 -36.80 -17.21
N GLN A 629 4.92 -38.00 -17.09
CA GLN A 629 4.18 -39.24 -16.86
C GLN A 629 4.68 -40.12 -15.69
N ASN A 630 5.54 -39.62 -14.81
CA ASN A 630 6.00 -40.36 -13.62
C ASN A 630 6.36 -39.43 -12.43
N SER A 631 5.48 -38.50 -12.05
CA SER A 631 5.63 -37.83 -10.74
C SER A 631 5.16 -38.79 -9.64
N VAL A 632 6.10 -39.38 -8.91
CA VAL A 632 5.81 -40.14 -7.68
C VAL A 632 5.07 -39.21 -6.72
N GLU A 633 3.86 -39.57 -6.32
CA GLU A 633 3.07 -38.81 -5.35
C GLU A 633 3.75 -38.91 -3.99
N LEU A 634 4.40 -37.82 -3.56
CA LEU A 634 5.11 -37.76 -2.28
C LEU A 634 4.12 -37.92 -1.13
N THR A 635 4.46 -38.78 -0.18
CA THR A 635 3.75 -38.86 1.10
C THR A 635 3.92 -37.56 1.89
N ASP A 636 3.02 -37.28 2.84
CA ASP A 636 3.10 -36.06 3.68
C ASP A 636 4.45 -35.96 4.40
N GLU A 637 4.92 -37.10 4.91
CA GLU A 637 6.18 -37.20 5.64
C GLU A 637 7.39 -36.93 4.73
N GLU A 638 7.40 -37.49 3.51
CA GLU A 638 8.46 -37.22 2.53
C GLU A 638 8.50 -35.76 2.10
N LEU A 639 7.33 -35.12 1.94
CA LEU A 639 7.20 -33.73 1.54
C LEU A 639 7.78 -32.79 2.61
N LEU A 640 7.35 -32.98 3.86
CA LEU A 640 7.84 -32.20 5.00
C LEU A 640 9.33 -32.44 5.29
N ASN A 641 9.80 -33.68 5.11
CA ASN A 641 11.21 -34.01 5.24
C ASN A 641 12.06 -33.32 4.16
N LYS A 642 11.63 -33.33 2.90
CA LYS A 642 12.31 -32.62 1.80
C LYS A 642 12.41 -31.11 2.07
N LEU A 643 11.35 -30.48 2.58
CA LEU A 643 11.37 -29.07 2.96
C LEU A 643 12.35 -28.79 4.12
N SER A 644 12.36 -29.65 5.14
CA SER A 644 13.29 -29.56 6.27
C SER A 644 14.74 -29.69 5.81
N ILE A 645 15.05 -30.66 4.93
CA ILE A 645 16.39 -30.83 4.35
C ILE A 645 16.81 -29.59 3.55
N CYS A 646 15.90 -28.99 2.78
CA CYS A 646 16.20 -27.75 2.05
C CYS A 646 16.52 -26.59 3.00
N LEU A 647 15.77 -26.47 4.11
CA LEU A 647 16.01 -25.45 5.13
C LEU A 647 17.35 -25.64 5.87
N GLU A 648 17.78 -26.88 6.09
CA GLU A 648 19.09 -27.17 6.68
C GLU A 648 20.24 -26.86 5.72
N LYS A 649 20.06 -27.13 4.42
CA LYS A 649 21.06 -26.83 3.40
C LYS A 649 21.31 -25.33 3.23
N CYS A 650 20.28 -24.49 3.43
CA CYS A 650 20.41 -23.05 3.30
C CYS A 650 21.02 -22.44 4.58
N SER A 651 22.33 -22.18 4.51
CA SER A 651 23.27 -21.89 5.59
C SER A 651 23.28 -20.42 6.07
N ASN A 652 22.91 -19.47 5.21
CA ASN A 652 22.96 -18.02 5.47
C ASN A 652 21.62 -17.40 5.91
N ILE A 653 20.71 -18.20 6.48
CA ILE A 653 19.39 -17.71 6.93
C ILE A 653 19.48 -17.11 8.34
N SER A 654 18.97 -15.89 8.52
CA SER A 654 18.86 -15.26 9.84
C SER A 654 18.04 -16.11 10.83
N SER A 655 18.35 -16.02 12.13
CA SER A 655 17.64 -16.80 13.16
C SER A 655 16.13 -16.55 13.16
N LEU A 656 15.71 -15.30 12.98
CA LEU A 656 14.31 -14.89 12.92
C LEU A 656 13.61 -15.45 11.67
N THR A 657 14.25 -15.35 10.50
CA THR A 657 13.70 -15.89 9.25
C THR A 657 13.55 -17.40 9.32
N ARG A 658 14.54 -18.10 9.88
CA ARG A 658 14.51 -19.56 10.07
C ARG A 658 13.35 -19.98 10.97
N GLU A 659 13.14 -19.30 12.10
CA GLU A 659 12.04 -19.59 13.02
C GLU A 659 10.67 -19.36 12.34
N ASN A 660 10.53 -18.29 11.55
CA ASN A 660 9.32 -18.02 10.79
C ASN A 660 9.04 -19.09 9.73
N ILE A 661 10.06 -19.54 8.99
CA ILE A 661 9.89 -20.64 8.02
C ILE A 661 9.41 -21.91 8.73
N ILE A 662 10.02 -22.28 9.85
CA ILE A 662 9.63 -23.47 10.64
C ILE A 662 8.16 -23.38 11.08
N LYS A 663 7.74 -22.23 11.63
CA LYS A 663 6.34 -22.02 12.03
C LYS A 663 5.36 -22.20 10.87
N ARG A 664 5.74 -21.75 9.66
CA ARG A 664 4.91 -21.87 8.47
C ARG A 664 4.89 -23.30 7.91
N ILE A 665 6.00 -24.04 7.98
CA ILE A 665 6.04 -25.48 7.65
C ILE A 665 5.14 -26.28 8.62
N GLN A 666 5.07 -25.89 9.89
CA GLN A 666 4.15 -26.51 10.85
C GLN A 666 2.67 -26.27 10.46
N LEU A 667 2.32 -25.06 10.00
CA LEU A 667 0.98 -24.78 9.47
C LEU A 667 0.66 -25.58 8.19
N LEU A 668 1.67 -25.84 7.35
CA LEU A 668 1.52 -26.74 6.20
C LEU A 668 1.19 -28.17 6.67
N LYS A 669 1.87 -28.67 7.71
CA LYS A 669 1.57 -30.00 8.27
C LYS A 669 0.11 -30.10 8.72
N GLU A 670 -0.38 -29.11 9.45
CA GLU A 670 -1.80 -29.04 9.87
C GLU A 670 -2.75 -29.00 8.66
N ALA A 671 -2.41 -28.25 7.61
CA ALA A 671 -3.21 -28.18 6.39
C ALA A 671 -3.27 -29.52 5.64
N LEU A 672 -2.15 -30.28 5.60
CA LEU A 672 -2.11 -31.61 5.00
C LEU A 672 -2.99 -32.61 5.77
N GLU A 673 -2.99 -32.54 7.11
CA GLU A 673 -3.86 -33.35 7.98
C GLU A 673 -5.35 -33.03 7.78
N MET A 674 -5.69 -31.76 7.50
CA MET A 674 -7.05 -31.32 7.20
C MET A 674 -7.50 -31.59 5.74
N SER A 675 -6.63 -32.21 4.93
CA SER A 675 -6.74 -32.43 3.50
C SER A 675 -6.82 -31.15 2.65
N ILE A 676 -5.89 -31.04 1.70
CA ILE A 676 -5.91 -30.04 0.63
C ILE A 676 -6.45 -30.65 -0.66
N SER A 677 -6.91 -29.83 -1.59
CA SER A 677 -7.42 -30.25 -2.90
C SER A 677 -6.36 -31.01 -3.69
N SER A 678 -6.79 -31.96 -4.51
CA SER A 678 -5.88 -32.80 -5.31
C SER A 678 -4.98 -32.00 -6.25
N ASP A 679 -5.51 -30.90 -6.79
CA ASP A 679 -4.75 -29.99 -7.66
C ASP A 679 -3.70 -29.20 -6.86
N CYS A 680 -4.08 -28.66 -5.68
CA CYS A 680 -3.13 -28.03 -4.76
C CYS A 680 -2.04 -29.01 -4.31
N ARG A 681 -2.40 -30.26 -4.01
CA ARG A 681 -1.45 -31.32 -3.64
C ARG A 681 -0.47 -31.64 -4.76
N MET A 682 -0.96 -31.78 -5.99
CA MET A 682 -0.13 -32.01 -7.17
C MET A 682 0.87 -30.85 -7.37
N LYS A 683 0.41 -29.61 -7.24
CA LYS A 683 1.28 -28.42 -7.36
C LYS A 683 2.30 -28.34 -6.23
N LEU A 684 1.92 -28.70 -4.99
CA LEU A 684 2.86 -28.75 -3.88
C LEU A 684 3.95 -29.80 -4.11
N ASN A 685 3.59 -30.98 -4.62
CA ASN A 685 4.56 -32.01 -4.98
C ASN A 685 5.54 -31.50 -6.05
N GLN A 686 5.04 -30.83 -7.09
CA GLN A 686 5.88 -30.20 -8.12
C GLN A 686 6.81 -29.12 -7.55
N LEU A 687 6.31 -28.28 -6.65
CA LEU A 687 7.08 -27.24 -5.99
C LEU A 687 8.23 -27.84 -5.17
N VAL A 688 7.92 -28.80 -4.29
CA VAL A 688 8.92 -29.43 -3.42
C VAL A 688 9.94 -30.21 -4.24
N ASP A 689 9.53 -30.83 -5.35
CA ASP A 689 10.46 -31.48 -6.26
C ASP A 689 11.42 -30.47 -6.91
N TYR A 690 10.93 -29.36 -7.46
CA TYR A 690 11.80 -28.32 -8.00
C TYR A 690 12.73 -27.72 -6.95
N LEU A 691 12.24 -27.50 -5.73
CA LEU A 691 13.03 -26.98 -4.62
C LEU A 691 14.13 -27.98 -4.21
N SER A 692 13.82 -29.27 -4.12
CA SER A 692 14.77 -30.33 -3.76
C SER A 692 15.85 -30.55 -4.82
N ASN A 693 15.51 -30.31 -6.09
CA ASN A 693 16.43 -30.39 -7.23
C ASN A 693 17.10 -29.05 -7.54
N GLU A 694 17.04 -28.09 -6.62
CA GLU A 694 17.70 -26.78 -6.73
C GLU A 694 17.29 -25.95 -7.97
N ARG A 695 16.10 -26.23 -8.52
CA ARG A 695 15.43 -25.50 -9.60
C ARG A 695 14.56 -24.38 -9.02
N TYR A 696 15.18 -23.47 -8.28
CA TYR A 696 14.46 -22.51 -7.44
C TYR A 696 13.56 -21.53 -8.21
N THR A 697 13.96 -21.10 -9.42
CA THR A 697 13.12 -20.24 -10.28
C THR A 697 11.81 -20.94 -10.65
N LYS A 698 11.87 -22.22 -11.04
CA LYS A 698 10.68 -23.01 -11.35
C LYS A 698 9.85 -23.32 -10.10
N ALA A 699 10.50 -23.55 -8.95
CA ALA A 699 9.79 -23.66 -7.67
C ALA A 699 9.04 -22.36 -7.33
N TYR A 700 9.62 -21.20 -7.63
CA TYR A 700 9.01 -19.89 -7.44
C TYR A 700 7.81 -19.65 -8.37
N GLU A 701 7.88 -20.10 -9.63
CA GLU A 701 6.75 -20.06 -10.58
C GLU A 701 5.58 -20.90 -10.07
N VAL A 702 5.84 -22.13 -9.62
CA VAL A 702 4.79 -23.00 -9.05
C VAL A 702 4.23 -22.40 -7.77
N HIS A 703 5.08 -21.87 -6.88
CA HIS A 703 4.66 -21.12 -5.69
C HIS A 703 3.68 -20.00 -6.07
N SER A 704 4.05 -19.18 -7.07
CA SER A 704 3.26 -18.03 -7.49
C SER A 704 1.91 -18.47 -8.06
N ALA A 705 1.89 -19.53 -8.88
CA ALA A 705 0.66 -20.14 -9.36
C ALA A 705 -0.22 -20.65 -8.20
N MET A 706 0.37 -21.31 -7.19
CA MET A 706 -0.38 -21.79 -6.04
C MET A 706 -1.00 -20.65 -5.22
N MET A 707 -0.25 -19.58 -4.98
CA MET A 707 -0.77 -18.38 -4.30
C MET A 707 -1.91 -17.72 -5.08
N LEU A 708 -1.88 -17.83 -6.41
CA LEU A 708 -2.83 -17.22 -7.31
C LEU A 708 -4.11 -18.04 -7.55
N TYR A 709 -4.03 -19.38 -7.52
CA TYR A 709 -5.15 -20.27 -7.86
C TYR A 709 -5.65 -21.11 -6.68
N HIS A 710 -4.83 -21.34 -5.66
CA HIS A 710 -5.15 -22.12 -4.45
C HIS A 710 -5.05 -21.29 -3.17
N PHE A 711 -5.17 -19.97 -3.27
CA PHE A 711 -4.98 -19.02 -2.16
C PHE A 711 -5.62 -19.48 -0.84
N GLU A 712 -6.89 -19.90 -0.87
CA GLU A 712 -7.64 -20.33 0.32
C GLU A 712 -6.96 -21.46 1.11
N GLU A 713 -6.28 -22.35 0.41
CA GLU A 713 -5.67 -23.55 0.97
C GLU A 713 -4.21 -23.30 1.41
N VAL A 714 -3.54 -22.31 0.79
CA VAL A 714 -2.09 -22.17 0.87
C VAL A 714 -1.60 -20.92 1.59
N HIS A 715 -2.40 -19.83 1.61
CA HIS A 715 -1.92 -18.50 2.01
C HIS A 715 -1.31 -18.43 3.41
N THR A 716 -1.75 -19.27 4.35
CA THR A 716 -1.28 -19.27 5.74
C THR A 716 0.14 -19.83 5.91
N TRP A 717 0.59 -20.75 5.05
CA TRP A 717 1.87 -21.45 5.18
C TRP A 717 2.81 -21.22 3.99
N MET A 718 2.28 -20.93 2.81
CA MET A 718 3.06 -20.82 1.57
C MET A 718 4.05 -19.64 1.59
N VAL A 719 3.78 -18.60 2.39
CA VAL A 719 4.73 -17.50 2.65
C VAL A 719 6.06 -17.99 3.25
N GLY A 720 6.05 -19.05 4.06
CA GLY A 720 7.27 -19.65 4.59
C GLY A 720 8.04 -20.47 3.56
N VAL A 721 7.31 -21.19 2.70
CA VAL A 721 7.90 -21.92 1.57
C VAL A 721 8.54 -20.94 0.59
N LYS A 722 7.92 -19.79 0.36
CA LYS A 722 8.51 -18.70 -0.43
C LYS A 722 9.82 -18.20 0.17
N ALA A 723 9.82 -17.87 1.46
CA ALA A 723 11.00 -17.40 2.15
C ALA A 723 12.15 -18.40 2.01
N LEU A 724 11.86 -19.71 2.15
CA LEU A 724 12.83 -20.76 1.87
C LEU A 724 13.36 -20.74 0.42
N ILE A 725 12.48 -20.67 -0.58
CA ILE A 725 12.89 -20.57 -2.01
C ILE A 725 13.82 -19.37 -2.24
N LEU A 726 13.48 -18.21 -1.67
CA LEU A 726 14.22 -16.97 -1.86
C LEU A 726 15.59 -16.98 -1.17
N GLU A 727 15.68 -17.51 0.05
CA GLU A 727 16.96 -17.63 0.74
C GLU A 727 17.90 -18.59 -0.01
N CYS A 728 17.39 -19.70 -0.52
CA CYS A 728 18.18 -20.63 -1.32
C CYS A 728 18.55 -20.07 -2.71
N LEU A 729 17.76 -19.13 -3.27
CA LEU A 729 18.14 -18.37 -4.46
C LEU A 729 19.32 -17.42 -4.19
N LYS A 730 19.33 -16.72 -3.04
CA LYS A 730 20.41 -15.80 -2.66
C LYS A 730 21.75 -16.53 -2.55
N GLU A 731 21.77 -17.71 -1.94
CA GLU A 731 23.01 -18.49 -1.77
C GLU A 731 23.66 -18.96 -3.07
N LYS A 732 22.89 -19.13 -4.16
CA LYS A 732 23.46 -19.48 -5.48
C LYS A 732 23.94 -18.29 -6.30
N GLN A 733 23.55 -17.07 -5.91
CA GLN A 733 23.97 -15.83 -6.57
C GLN A 733 25.22 -15.20 -5.94
N CYS A 734 25.58 -15.60 -4.71
CA CYS A 734 26.88 -15.39 -4.10
C CYS A 734 27.89 -16.47 -4.57
#